data_AF-A0A413ELK0-F1
#
_entry.id   AF-A0A413ELK0-F1
#
_cell.length_a   1.000
_cell.length_b   1.000
_cell.length_c   1.000
_cell.angle_alpha   90.00
_cell.angle_beta   90.00
_cell.angle_gamma   90.00
#
_symmetry.space_group_name_H-M   'P 1'
#
loop_
_entity.id
_entity.type
_entity.pdbx_description
1 polymer ?
#
loop_
_entity_poly.entity_id
_entity_poly.type
_entity_poly.pdbx_seq_one_letter_code
_entity_poly.pdbx_strand_id
1 'polypeptide(L)'
;MKTSEIKWLTMLLFTAMLFITACSDDTIRPPYLEEEIEPTPETKEFVVYDAMSYKNKPDLTSDMISNIRLIYEAFLLTNEEIDMDKVATQISITKTSNYQTVSTDIEAWYSNKTDEEIKTGLKTVFDAFKKEIPSCAVGNYGIPVSDLNVFRYNRTEPEEEIIKLWKKKSERRLSAGEVSDVLYPSLYIMTPDVDQWLKDLKTTVEYIKEKFPDKKIIGYIWPQYYNLKNNPDYMKFIPAEKWDKILEGCYTYLDGAVIWSNGKGEDGETDVAWNDTKVQAMYSATKTFIERHKANIKLDKSIGGGDDGGSEPTEFYVYGSLNFQNTPSNLLSYGIQPISVISEANVSETEKQGSVYPPVIDKIKNLATDATHPVCISISTWHADRSTDNSAMMSRFQTVYSTFKDNNSKVTIGYRGVGPTSLTSLRVTNYTQSDFQRNDSWQRYAVEPMRGIREYADVLYPEVTIINDDLDTWKQDCSAVLEEAKWNNPNKKIFACIMTNYFNKTGTIPEDYEAFADAYKPIKEATWLNALEYLYRRCDGIVIIGNCQKNDPIEYSEDLGLMKATKTFYENHKNIIDKTLPEEEKPTTDNLITNGGFEDSIEPSSTLPVVHTNSLVRPLRLSGFFDTTAQKTFPTVDGTVTVPDNVWFHRCNNNSWFWFTYIDDMSIAYTGGGTPISHSGNKSVVIYTAANADAAKYSSHANNLEHLQGVAQRLSLDDSKKYKLQFFYYRPNLVWGTTDVAANINHAEKIVVGIVSSTEANVNTDYTYEEVITLEKTEGWKEYNITFDLPDIIQKNPGKSFEKCAIFFNIVPEIDSAQKTLKTLVNLDDISLTETK
;
A
#
# COMPACT_ATOMS: atom_id res chain seq x y z
N MET A 1 -62.76 -8.24 -41.55
CA MET A 1 -61.45 -7.72 -41.99
C MET A 1 -60.44 -8.86 -41.93
N LYS A 2 -59.61 -8.99 -42.98
CA LYS A 2 -58.63 -10.08 -43.07
C LYS A 2 -57.46 -9.82 -42.12
N THR A 3 -56.92 -10.89 -41.55
CA THR A 3 -55.86 -10.92 -40.51
C THR A 3 -54.58 -10.17 -40.87
N SER A 4 -54.40 -9.78 -42.14
CA SER A 4 -53.28 -8.97 -42.62
C SER A 4 -53.45 -7.45 -42.41
N GLU A 5 -54.68 -6.95 -42.31
CA GLU A 5 -54.94 -5.51 -42.10
C GLU A 5 -54.79 -5.11 -40.62
N ILE A 6 -55.00 -6.06 -39.71
CA ILE A 6 -54.84 -5.83 -38.26
C ILE A 6 -53.36 -5.65 -37.91
N LYS A 7 -52.45 -6.45 -38.48
CA LYS A 7 -51.01 -6.35 -38.21
C LYS A 7 -50.38 -5.05 -38.71
N TRP A 8 -50.86 -4.51 -39.83
CA TRP A 8 -50.38 -3.23 -40.36
C TRP A 8 -50.87 -2.05 -39.51
N LEU A 9 -52.12 -2.11 -39.03
CA LEU A 9 -52.68 -1.07 -38.14
C LEU A 9 -52.00 -1.06 -36.76
N THR A 10 -51.66 -2.22 -36.20
CA THR A 10 -50.98 -2.31 -34.89
C THR A 10 -49.54 -1.81 -34.95
N MET A 11 -48.83 -2.04 -36.07
CA MET A 11 -47.45 -1.59 -36.25
C MET A 11 -47.36 -0.07 -36.51
N LEU A 12 -48.36 0.50 -37.19
CA LEU A 12 -48.45 1.95 -37.42
C LEU A 12 -48.82 2.73 -36.15
N LEU A 13 -49.66 2.16 -35.28
CA LEU A 13 -49.98 2.69 -33.95
C LEU A 13 -48.80 2.63 -32.98
N PHE A 14 -47.98 1.57 -33.03
CA PHE A 14 -46.77 1.46 -32.20
C PHE A 14 -45.68 2.46 -32.62
N THR A 15 -45.55 2.74 -33.91
CA THR A 15 -44.52 3.66 -34.43
C THR A 15 -44.93 5.13 -34.21
N ALA A 16 -46.23 5.45 -34.23
CA ALA A 16 -46.72 6.80 -33.89
C ALA A 16 -46.65 7.11 -32.38
N MET A 17 -46.79 6.10 -31.50
CA MET A 17 -46.63 6.30 -30.05
C MET A 17 -45.18 6.51 -29.62
N LEU A 18 -44.19 5.98 -30.36
CA LEU A 18 -42.76 6.14 -30.06
C LEU A 18 -42.18 7.51 -30.49
N PHE A 19 -42.91 8.31 -31.26
CA PHE A 19 -42.47 9.64 -31.71
C PHE A 19 -43.13 10.82 -30.98
N ILE A 20 -44.04 10.59 -30.02
CA ILE A 20 -44.76 11.66 -29.29
C ILE A 20 -44.16 11.93 -27.89
N THR A 21 -43.20 11.15 -27.42
CA THR A 21 -42.51 11.39 -26.12
C THR A 21 -41.18 12.14 -26.24
N ALA A 22 -40.95 12.85 -27.34
CA ALA A 22 -39.88 13.83 -27.46
C ALA A 22 -40.46 15.17 -27.89
N CYS A 23 -40.38 16.16 -26.98
CA CYS A 23 -40.61 17.61 -27.11
C CYS A 23 -41.85 18.21 -26.40
N SER A 24 -41.50 19.23 -25.59
CA SER A 24 -42.22 20.42 -25.11
C SER A 24 -43.14 20.36 -23.89
N ASP A 25 -42.58 20.85 -22.77
CA ASP A 25 -42.98 22.01 -21.96
C ASP A 25 -44.40 22.16 -21.39
N ASP A 26 -44.41 22.19 -20.05
CA ASP A 26 -45.02 23.15 -19.13
C ASP A 26 -46.52 23.50 -19.17
N THR A 27 -47.09 23.31 -17.97
CA THR A 27 -48.25 23.94 -17.33
C THR A 27 -49.67 23.38 -17.59
N ILE A 28 -50.33 23.14 -16.44
CA ILE A 28 -51.76 22.89 -16.17
C ILE A 28 -52.20 21.42 -16.26
N ARG A 29 -52.18 20.72 -15.11
CA ARG A 29 -52.99 19.51 -14.89
C ARG A 29 -54.34 19.84 -14.26
N PRO A 30 -55.46 19.29 -14.76
CA PRO A 30 -56.76 19.29 -14.07
C PRO A 30 -56.76 18.30 -12.88
N PRO A 31 -57.67 18.46 -11.90
CA PRO A 31 -57.65 17.67 -10.67
C PRO A 31 -58.07 16.23 -10.99
N TYR A 32 -57.19 15.28 -10.67
CA TYR A 32 -57.48 13.85 -10.80
C TYR A 32 -58.03 13.34 -9.47
N LEU A 33 -59.18 12.66 -9.55
CA LEU A 33 -59.80 11.92 -8.45
C LEU A 33 -58.82 10.83 -7.99
N GLU A 34 -58.45 10.85 -6.72
CA GLU A 34 -57.67 9.79 -6.08
C GLU A 34 -58.50 8.50 -6.07
N GLU A 35 -58.06 7.49 -6.83
CA GLU A 35 -58.40 6.10 -6.54
C GLU A 35 -57.63 5.67 -5.29
N GLU A 36 -58.32 5.09 -4.30
CA GLU A 36 -57.70 4.46 -3.13
C GLU A 36 -56.75 3.35 -3.61
N ILE A 37 -55.44 3.61 -3.48
CA ILE A 37 -54.41 2.59 -3.60
C ILE A 37 -54.44 1.80 -2.28
N GLU A 38 -54.84 0.53 -2.31
CA GLU A 38 -54.63 -0.35 -1.17
C GLU A 38 -53.12 -0.40 -0.85
N PRO A 39 -52.71 -0.18 0.42
CA PRO A 39 -51.30 -0.20 0.78
C PRO A 39 -50.73 -1.59 0.52
N THR A 40 -49.70 -1.67 -0.33
CA THR A 40 -48.79 -2.82 -0.38
C THR A 40 -48.36 -3.19 1.04
N PRO A 41 -48.36 -4.47 1.45
CA PRO A 41 -47.94 -4.87 2.79
C PRO A 41 -46.53 -4.35 3.04
N GLU A 42 -46.33 -3.55 4.08
CA GLU A 42 -44.98 -3.15 4.51
C GLU A 42 -44.15 -4.41 4.69
N THR A 43 -43.07 -4.54 3.91
CA THR A 43 -42.10 -5.61 4.10
C THR A 43 -41.41 -5.40 5.44
N LYS A 44 -41.73 -6.24 6.42
CA LYS A 44 -41.11 -6.20 7.75
C LYS A 44 -39.59 -6.33 7.63
N GLU A 45 -38.87 -5.34 8.14
CA GLU A 45 -37.41 -5.42 8.32
C GLU A 45 -37.09 -5.84 9.74
N PHE A 46 -36.16 -6.79 9.91
CA PHE A 46 -35.71 -7.26 11.22
C PHE A 46 -34.19 -7.42 11.24
N VAL A 47 -33.54 -6.91 12.28
CA VAL A 47 -32.08 -7.02 12.43
C VAL A 47 -31.73 -7.84 13.68
N VAL A 48 -30.82 -8.80 13.54
CA VAL A 48 -30.23 -9.54 14.66
C VAL A 48 -28.84 -8.97 14.91
N TYR A 49 -28.55 -8.58 16.15
CA TYR A 49 -27.25 -8.04 16.56
C TYR A 49 -26.53 -8.98 17.52
N ASP A 50 -25.20 -8.99 17.42
CA ASP A 50 -24.30 -9.72 18.30
C ASP A 50 -23.67 -8.81 19.36
N ALA A 51 -23.97 -9.11 20.63
CA ALA A 51 -23.31 -8.53 21.80
C ALA A 51 -22.85 -9.64 22.77
N MET A 52 -22.46 -10.82 22.26
CA MET A 52 -22.05 -11.96 23.06
C MET A 52 -20.55 -11.96 23.34
N SER A 53 -20.16 -12.24 24.60
CA SER A 53 -18.77 -12.24 25.06
C SER A 53 -18.14 -13.64 25.22
N TYR A 54 -18.61 -14.65 24.46
CA TYR A 54 -18.06 -16.00 24.52
C TYR A 54 -16.60 -16.05 24.03
N LYS A 55 -15.76 -16.85 24.70
CA LYS A 55 -14.34 -17.01 24.37
C LYS A 55 -14.18 -17.64 22.98
N ASN A 56 -13.26 -17.13 22.16
CA ASN A 56 -12.98 -17.61 20.80
C ASN A 56 -14.17 -17.51 19.82
N LYS A 57 -15.15 -16.61 20.07
CA LYS A 57 -16.28 -16.41 19.15
C LYS A 57 -15.80 -15.72 17.86
N PRO A 58 -16.13 -16.26 16.67
CA PRO A 58 -15.81 -15.62 15.40
C PRO A 58 -16.71 -14.39 15.15
N ASP A 59 -16.44 -13.67 14.07
CA ASP A 59 -17.40 -12.74 13.48
C ASP A 59 -18.58 -13.52 12.88
N LEU A 60 -19.80 -13.05 13.09
CA LEU A 60 -21.05 -13.71 12.70
C LEU A 60 -21.78 -12.98 11.56
N THR A 61 -21.17 -11.93 11.01
CA THR A 61 -21.69 -11.13 9.89
C THR A 61 -22.06 -12.00 8.68
N SER A 62 -21.26 -13.02 8.38
CA SER A 62 -21.53 -13.96 7.27
C SER A 62 -22.79 -14.81 7.46
N ASP A 63 -23.26 -14.98 8.70
CA ASP A 63 -24.52 -15.64 9.04
C ASP A 63 -25.69 -14.66 9.21
N MET A 64 -25.56 -13.42 8.69
CA MET A 64 -26.58 -12.36 8.79
C MET A 64 -26.85 -11.85 10.21
N ILE A 65 -25.88 -12.00 11.12
CA ILE A 65 -25.91 -11.40 12.46
C ILE A 65 -25.03 -10.16 12.45
N SER A 66 -25.64 -8.99 12.66
CA SER A 66 -24.98 -7.68 12.57
C SER A 66 -24.16 -7.36 13.83
N ASN A 67 -23.14 -6.52 13.66
CA ASN A 67 -22.35 -6.02 14.77
C ASN A 67 -23.03 -4.79 15.40
N ILE A 68 -23.07 -4.71 16.74
CA ILE A 68 -23.53 -3.54 17.50
C ILE A 68 -22.43 -3.06 18.44
N ARG A 69 -22.32 -1.73 18.62
CA ARG A 69 -21.40 -1.14 19.58
C ARG A 69 -22.09 -0.97 20.94
N LEU A 70 -21.90 -1.93 21.85
CA LEU A 70 -22.35 -1.83 23.24
C LEU A 70 -21.30 -1.14 24.12
N ILE A 71 -21.59 0.02 24.70
CA ILE A 71 -20.63 0.82 25.47
C ILE A 71 -21.08 0.93 26.93
N TYR A 72 -20.39 0.20 27.82
CA TYR A 72 -20.63 0.24 29.27
C TYR A 72 -20.27 1.61 29.89
N GLU A 73 -20.99 2.01 30.94
CA GLU A 73 -20.81 3.29 31.64
C GLU A 73 -19.38 3.60 32.09
N ALA A 74 -18.57 2.60 32.45
CA ALA A 74 -17.17 2.80 32.82
C ALA A 74 -16.33 3.47 31.71
N PHE A 75 -16.77 3.34 30.45
CA PHE A 75 -16.16 3.92 29.25
C PHE A 75 -16.77 5.26 28.84
N LEU A 76 -17.72 5.80 29.60
CA LEU A 76 -18.38 7.07 29.32
C LEU A 76 -18.32 8.02 30.52
N LEU A 77 -18.17 7.47 31.73
CA LEU A 77 -18.28 8.20 32.98
C LEU A 77 -16.99 8.16 33.79
N THR A 78 -16.75 9.23 34.57
CA THR A 78 -15.75 9.28 35.64
C THR A 78 -16.45 9.79 36.90
N ASN A 79 -16.43 8.99 37.97
CA ASN A 79 -17.18 9.26 39.21
C ASN A 79 -18.68 9.54 38.95
N GLU A 80 -19.31 8.74 38.09
CA GLU A 80 -20.74 8.86 37.68
C GLU A 80 -21.10 10.13 36.88
N GLU A 81 -20.14 11.01 36.58
CA GLU A 81 -20.35 12.16 35.70
C GLU A 81 -19.77 11.89 34.30
N ILE A 82 -20.33 12.56 33.29
CA ILE A 82 -19.89 12.40 31.89
C ILE A 82 -18.43 12.85 31.76
N ASP A 83 -17.62 11.99 31.16
CA ASP A 83 -16.23 12.27 30.82
C ASP A 83 -16.12 12.40 29.30
N MET A 84 -16.02 13.64 28.82
CA MET A 84 -16.03 13.91 27.38
C MET A 84 -14.79 13.38 26.66
N ASP A 85 -13.67 13.16 27.35
CA ASP A 85 -12.49 12.54 26.73
C ASP A 85 -12.75 11.05 26.49
N LYS A 86 -13.39 10.37 27.46
CA LYS A 86 -13.84 8.99 27.27
C LYS A 86 -14.91 8.87 26.19
N VAL A 87 -15.87 9.79 26.14
CA VAL A 87 -16.89 9.85 25.07
C VAL A 87 -16.22 10.04 23.70
N ALA A 88 -15.28 10.99 23.58
CA ALA A 88 -14.54 11.20 22.34
C ALA A 88 -13.75 9.95 21.90
N THR A 89 -13.17 9.23 22.86
CA THR A 89 -12.55 7.91 22.62
C THR A 89 -13.56 6.91 22.08
N GLN A 90 -14.74 6.79 22.67
CA GLN A 90 -15.74 5.81 22.22
C GLN A 90 -16.33 6.16 20.86
N ILE A 91 -16.49 7.46 20.55
CA ILE A 91 -16.85 7.95 19.22
C ILE A 91 -15.76 7.56 18.21
N SER A 92 -14.49 7.76 18.57
CA SER A 92 -13.33 7.36 17.76
C SER A 92 -13.40 5.90 17.37
N ILE A 93 -13.55 5.01 18.35
CA ILE A 93 -13.58 3.56 18.12
C ILE A 93 -14.80 3.16 17.29
N THR A 94 -15.95 3.79 17.53
CA THR A 94 -17.19 3.53 16.79
C THR A 94 -17.02 3.89 15.31
N LYS A 95 -16.41 5.04 15.02
CA LYS A 95 -16.12 5.52 13.67
C LYS A 95 -15.12 4.62 12.96
N THR A 96 -13.96 4.36 13.57
CA THR A 96 -12.88 3.56 12.96
C THR A 96 -13.31 2.12 12.72
N SER A 97 -14.14 1.57 13.60
CA SER A 97 -14.68 0.22 13.43
C SER A 97 -15.96 0.17 12.59
N ASN A 98 -16.37 1.30 12.00
CA ASN A 98 -17.51 1.43 11.09
C ASN A 98 -18.85 0.90 11.67
N TYR A 99 -19.07 1.07 12.97
CA TYR A 99 -20.36 0.75 13.59
C TYR A 99 -21.37 1.85 13.26
N GLN A 100 -22.55 1.45 12.82
CA GLN A 100 -23.69 2.36 12.58
C GLN A 100 -24.66 2.43 13.74
N THR A 101 -24.60 1.45 14.64
CA THR A 101 -25.55 1.32 15.73
C THR A 101 -24.82 1.23 17.05
N VAL A 102 -25.15 2.14 17.95
CA VAL A 102 -24.57 2.26 19.29
C VAL A 102 -25.65 2.06 20.34
N SER A 103 -25.33 1.22 21.33
CA SER A 103 -26.09 1.07 22.55
C SER A 103 -25.17 1.46 23.71
N THR A 104 -25.44 2.57 24.39
CA THR A 104 -24.78 2.86 25.66
C THR A 104 -25.42 2.03 26.78
N ASP A 105 -24.69 1.77 27.85
CA ASP A 105 -25.20 1.05 29.02
C ASP A 105 -24.85 1.84 30.29
N ILE A 106 -25.58 2.95 30.46
CA ILE A 106 -25.52 3.80 31.64
C ILE A 106 -26.71 3.51 32.54
N GLU A 107 -26.45 2.82 33.65
CA GLU A 107 -27.49 2.38 34.59
C GLU A 107 -27.40 3.11 35.94
N ALA A 108 -26.21 3.56 36.34
CA ALA A 108 -25.96 4.18 37.65
C ALA A 108 -26.94 5.33 37.94
N TRP A 109 -27.26 6.13 36.91
CA TRP A 109 -28.07 7.34 37.04
C TRP A 109 -29.53 7.10 37.45
N TYR A 110 -30.11 5.93 37.16
CA TYR A 110 -31.54 5.69 37.45
C TYR A 110 -31.85 5.66 38.96
N SER A 111 -30.83 5.43 39.78
CA SER A 111 -30.96 5.35 41.23
C SER A 111 -30.90 6.70 41.93
N ASN A 112 -30.14 7.66 41.38
CA ASN A 112 -29.69 8.86 42.11
C ASN A 112 -29.84 10.18 41.35
N LYS A 113 -30.09 10.18 40.03
CA LYS A 113 -30.36 11.39 39.23
C LYS A 113 -31.85 11.55 38.93
N THR A 114 -32.26 12.79 38.70
CA THR A 114 -33.61 13.14 38.24
C THR A 114 -33.79 12.79 36.76
N ASP A 115 -35.05 12.67 36.33
CA ASP A 115 -35.39 12.26 34.95
C ASP A 115 -34.88 13.27 33.90
N GLU A 116 -34.77 14.55 34.24
CA GLU A 116 -34.20 15.61 33.38
C GLU A 116 -32.67 15.59 33.33
N GLU A 117 -32.00 15.27 34.45
CA GLU A 117 -30.54 15.09 34.47
C GLU A 117 -30.13 13.88 33.61
N ILE A 118 -30.87 12.78 33.70
CA ILE A 118 -30.66 11.58 32.86
C ILE A 118 -30.84 11.94 31.38
N LYS A 119 -31.95 12.61 31.04
CA LYS A 119 -32.25 13.03 29.67
C LYS A 119 -31.15 13.93 29.11
N THR A 120 -30.73 14.94 29.87
CA THR A 120 -29.68 15.89 29.46
C THR A 120 -28.33 15.19 29.28
N GLY A 121 -27.99 14.30 30.20
CA GLY A 121 -26.73 13.54 30.12
C GLY A 121 -26.68 12.63 28.89
N LEU A 122 -27.72 11.80 28.69
CA LEU A 122 -27.80 10.93 27.52
C LEU A 122 -27.81 11.72 26.22
N LYS A 123 -28.59 12.82 26.15
CA LYS A 123 -28.61 13.70 24.98
C LYS A 123 -27.21 14.24 24.65
N THR A 124 -26.44 14.64 25.65
CA THR A 124 -25.07 15.15 25.47
C THR A 124 -24.17 14.10 24.81
N VAL A 125 -24.23 12.86 25.29
CA VAL A 125 -23.46 11.75 24.70
C VAL A 125 -23.96 11.46 23.28
N PHE A 126 -25.27 11.32 23.09
CA PHE A 126 -25.87 10.96 21.80
C PHE A 126 -25.64 12.02 20.72
N ASP A 127 -25.77 13.30 21.06
CA ASP A 127 -25.46 14.41 20.16
C ASP A 127 -23.97 14.39 19.76
N ALA A 128 -23.06 14.05 20.68
CA ALA A 128 -21.64 13.95 20.37
C ALA A 128 -21.34 12.83 19.37
N PHE A 129 -21.97 11.65 19.52
CA PHE A 129 -21.89 10.57 18.53
C PHE A 129 -22.41 11.01 17.17
N LYS A 130 -23.61 11.60 17.13
CA LYS A 130 -24.24 12.04 15.88
C LYS A 130 -23.50 13.17 15.18
N LYS A 131 -22.84 14.04 15.93
CA LYS A 131 -22.01 15.10 15.36
C LYS A 131 -20.87 14.53 14.52
N GLU A 132 -20.20 13.50 15.02
CA GLU A 132 -19.01 12.92 14.38
C GLU A 132 -19.33 11.76 13.43
N ILE A 133 -20.49 11.11 13.63
CA ILE A 133 -21.02 10.00 12.84
C ILE A 133 -22.51 10.26 12.54
N PRO A 134 -22.84 11.09 11.53
CA PRO A 134 -24.23 11.52 11.27
C PRO A 134 -25.23 10.40 10.98
N SER A 135 -24.77 9.25 10.48
CA SER A 135 -25.59 8.06 10.22
C SER A 135 -25.81 7.16 11.44
N CYS A 136 -25.15 7.45 12.57
CA CYS A 136 -25.18 6.59 13.75
C CYS A 136 -26.53 6.63 14.46
N ALA A 137 -27.17 5.47 14.60
CA ALA A 137 -28.33 5.26 15.43
C ALA A 137 -27.88 4.97 16.87
N VAL A 138 -28.23 5.85 17.82
CA VAL A 138 -27.78 5.73 19.21
C VAL A 138 -28.94 5.66 20.20
N GLY A 139 -28.80 4.82 21.23
CA GLY A 139 -29.73 4.70 22.36
C GLY A 139 -29.05 4.11 23.59
N ASN A 140 -29.76 4.04 24.72
CA ASN A 140 -29.26 3.42 25.95
C ASN A 140 -29.98 2.08 26.20
N TYR A 141 -29.25 1.09 26.68
CA TYR A 141 -29.77 -0.17 27.19
C TYR A 141 -30.79 0.07 28.32
N GLY A 142 -31.81 -0.78 28.39
CA GLY A 142 -32.85 -0.73 29.42
C GLY A 142 -33.85 0.42 29.27
N ILE A 143 -33.88 1.09 28.10
CA ILE A 143 -34.78 2.20 27.77
C ILE A 143 -35.79 1.77 26.69
N PRO A 144 -37.06 2.19 26.79
CA PRO A 144 -37.58 3.20 27.71
C PRO A 144 -38.27 2.61 28.95
N VAL A 145 -38.16 1.31 29.17
CA VAL A 145 -38.89 0.61 30.25
C VAL A 145 -38.03 -0.45 30.92
N SER A 146 -38.37 -0.78 32.16
CA SER A 146 -37.75 -1.91 32.87
C SER A 146 -38.22 -3.27 32.33
N ASP A 147 -37.48 -4.34 32.62
CA ASP A 147 -37.86 -5.70 32.24
C ASP A 147 -39.08 -6.18 33.04
N LEU A 148 -40.21 -6.41 32.37
CA LEU A 148 -41.46 -6.84 33.00
C LEU A 148 -41.39 -8.28 33.54
N ASN A 149 -40.72 -9.19 32.83
CA ASN A 149 -40.68 -10.60 33.23
C ASN A 149 -39.83 -10.79 34.49
N VAL A 150 -38.68 -10.11 34.54
CA VAL A 150 -37.83 -10.07 35.74
C VAL A 150 -38.56 -9.35 36.88
N PHE A 151 -39.25 -8.25 36.60
CA PHE A 151 -40.03 -7.51 37.60
C PHE A 151 -41.15 -8.34 38.23
N ARG A 152 -41.73 -9.28 37.48
CA ARG A 152 -42.80 -10.19 37.90
C ARG A 152 -42.32 -11.29 38.85
N TYR A 153 -41.08 -11.76 38.73
CA TYR A 153 -40.63 -13.01 39.37
C TYR A 153 -40.88 -13.11 40.88
N ASN A 154 -40.62 -12.03 41.64
CA ASN A 154 -40.78 -12.02 43.10
C ASN A 154 -42.13 -11.42 43.55
N ARG A 155 -43.14 -11.41 42.67
CA ARG A 155 -44.44 -10.78 42.92
C ARG A 155 -45.56 -11.80 42.98
N THR A 156 -46.55 -11.48 43.80
CA THR A 156 -47.73 -12.35 44.04
C THR A 156 -49.05 -11.62 43.76
N GLU A 157 -48.96 -10.33 43.43
CA GLU A 157 -50.09 -9.49 43.05
C GLU A 157 -50.75 -10.01 41.76
N PRO A 158 -52.05 -9.72 41.54
CA PRO A 158 -52.72 -10.02 40.28
C PRO A 158 -51.99 -9.37 39.08
N GLU A 159 -52.08 -10.01 37.92
CA GLU A 159 -51.36 -9.60 36.70
C GLU A 159 -51.55 -8.12 36.34
N GLU A 160 -52.78 -7.61 36.41
CA GLU A 160 -53.11 -6.21 36.13
C GLU A 160 -52.39 -5.23 37.07
N GLU A 161 -52.28 -5.57 38.36
CA GLU A 161 -51.59 -4.74 39.35
C GLU A 161 -50.06 -4.79 39.17
N ILE A 162 -49.51 -5.94 38.79
CA ILE A 162 -48.09 -6.06 38.41
C ILE A 162 -47.79 -5.14 37.23
N ILE A 163 -48.60 -5.20 36.16
CA ILE A 163 -48.41 -4.38 34.96
C ILE A 163 -48.54 -2.89 35.30
N LYS A 164 -49.54 -2.50 36.10
CA LYS A 164 -49.74 -1.11 36.53
C LYS A 164 -48.54 -0.58 37.33
N LEU A 165 -48.01 -1.38 38.25
CA LEU A 165 -46.84 -0.98 39.04
C LEU A 165 -45.57 -0.91 38.19
N TRP A 166 -45.41 -1.83 37.24
CA TRP A 166 -44.32 -1.82 36.27
C TRP A 166 -44.35 -0.56 35.37
N LYS A 167 -45.52 -0.21 34.84
CA LYS A 167 -45.71 1.03 34.04
C LYS A 167 -45.29 2.25 34.84
N LYS A 168 -45.77 2.37 36.08
CA LYS A 168 -45.41 3.46 37.00
C LYS A 168 -43.90 3.54 37.25
N LYS A 169 -43.23 2.41 37.44
CA LYS A 169 -41.76 2.40 37.62
C LYS A 169 -41.01 2.78 36.35
N SER A 170 -41.58 2.48 35.18
CA SER A 170 -40.97 2.78 33.88
C SER A 170 -41.10 4.25 33.47
N GLU A 171 -42.01 5.02 34.07
CA GLU A 171 -42.20 6.46 33.76
C GLU A 171 -40.90 7.25 33.82
N ARG A 172 -40.03 6.96 34.80
CA ARG A 172 -38.73 7.63 34.99
C ARG A 172 -37.72 7.40 33.86
N ARG A 173 -37.96 6.41 33.00
CA ARG A 173 -37.10 6.04 31.86
C ARG A 173 -37.63 6.59 30.53
N LEU A 174 -38.84 7.15 30.51
CA LEU A 174 -39.45 7.67 29.28
C LEU A 174 -38.69 8.89 28.75
N SER A 175 -38.20 9.79 29.62
CA SER A 175 -37.44 10.97 29.21
C SER A 175 -36.15 10.61 28.45
N ALA A 176 -35.48 9.54 28.85
CA ALA A 176 -34.35 8.95 28.12
C ALA A 176 -34.76 8.37 26.76
N GLY A 177 -35.97 7.79 26.71
CA GLY A 177 -36.60 7.32 25.47
C GLY A 177 -36.79 8.45 24.46
N GLU A 178 -37.12 9.67 24.87
CA GLU A 178 -37.33 10.82 23.98
C GLU A 178 -36.08 11.20 23.18
N VAL A 179 -34.90 11.12 23.79
CA VAL A 179 -33.62 11.55 23.17
C VAL A 179 -32.89 10.44 22.42
N SER A 180 -33.31 9.18 22.57
CA SER A 180 -32.74 8.02 21.86
C SER A 180 -33.27 7.93 20.43
N ASP A 181 -32.44 7.59 19.44
CA ASP A 181 -32.90 7.36 18.07
C ASP A 181 -33.56 5.97 17.93
N VAL A 182 -33.06 5.00 18.69
CA VAL A 182 -33.55 3.63 18.78
C VAL A 182 -33.74 3.23 20.24
N LEU A 183 -34.74 2.40 20.53
CA LEU A 183 -35.08 1.96 21.88
C LEU A 183 -34.56 0.54 22.14
N TYR A 184 -33.86 0.36 23.25
CA TYR A 184 -33.24 -0.91 23.65
C TYR A 184 -33.81 -1.47 24.97
N PRO A 185 -35.07 -1.93 25.01
CA PRO A 185 -35.62 -2.53 26.21
C PRO A 185 -34.91 -3.84 26.55
N SER A 186 -34.71 -4.08 27.85
CA SER A 186 -34.27 -5.38 28.34
C SER A 186 -35.46 -6.34 28.41
N LEU A 187 -35.31 -7.53 27.81
CA LEU A 187 -36.36 -8.54 27.64
C LEU A 187 -35.85 -9.92 28.08
N TYR A 188 -35.12 -9.96 29.19
CA TYR A 188 -34.59 -11.21 29.71
C TYR A 188 -35.71 -12.08 30.27
N ILE A 189 -35.48 -13.39 30.19
CA ILE A 189 -36.40 -14.38 30.72
C ILE A 189 -35.88 -14.91 32.05
N MET A 190 -36.72 -14.89 33.08
CA MET A 190 -36.33 -15.35 34.42
C MET A 190 -36.52 -16.85 34.60
N THR A 191 -37.57 -17.43 34.02
CA THR A 191 -37.95 -18.83 34.24
C THR A 191 -38.19 -19.57 32.93
N PRO A 192 -38.26 -20.92 32.92
CA PRO A 192 -38.52 -21.69 31.70
C PRO A 192 -39.91 -21.48 31.06
N ASP A 193 -40.76 -20.61 31.60
CA ASP A 193 -42.10 -20.26 31.10
C ASP A 193 -42.04 -19.20 29.98
N VAL A 194 -41.83 -19.69 28.75
CA VAL A 194 -41.78 -18.84 27.55
C VAL A 194 -43.15 -18.25 27.21
N ASP A 195 -44.25 -18.91 27.55
CA ASP A 195 -45.59 -18.43 27.22
C ASP A 195 -45.93 -17.18 28.04
N GLN A 196 -45.55 -17.15 29.33
CA GLN A 196 -45.67 -15.93 30.13
C GLN A 196 -44.71 -14.84 29.64
N TRP A 197 -43.48 -15.19 29.25
CA TRP A 197 -42.55 -14.21 28.67
C TRP A 197 -43.10 -13.57 27.38
N LEU A 198 -43.76 -14.33 26.51
CA LEU A 198 -44.40 -13.80 25.29
C LEU A 198 -45.53 -12.81 25.60
N LYS A 199 -46.33 -13.05 26.66
CA LYS A 199 -47.35 -12.10 27.13
C LYS A 199 -46.71 -10.80 27.64
N ASP A 200 -45.65 -10.94 28.43
CA ASP A 200 -44.91 -9.80 28.98
C ASP A 200 -44.23 -8.99 27.87
N LEU A 201 -43.66 -9.66 26.86
CA LEU A 201 -43.10 -9.03 25.65
C LEU A 201 -44.16 -8.20 24.93
N LYS A 202 -45.31 -8.80 24.63
CA LYS A 202 -46.40 -8.10 23.95
C LYS A 202 -46.86 -6.87 24.72
N THR A 203 -47.10 -7.02 26.04
CA THR A 203 -47.51 -5.90 26.91
C THR A 203 -46.44 -4.79 26.95
N THR A 204 -45.17 -5.18 26.97
CA THR A 204 -44.03 -4.26 26.95
C THR A 204 -44.01 -3.45 25.66
N VAL A 205 -44.11 -4.11 24.51
CA VAL A 205 -44.10 -3.48 23.18
C VAL A 205 -45.31 -2.57 22.98
N GLU A 206 -46.51 -3.02 23.36
CA GLU A 206 -47.73 -2.20 23.26
C GLU A 206 -47.59 -0.91 24.08
N TYR A 207 -47.04 -1.00 25.28
CA TYR A 207 -46.79 0.19 26.11
C TYR A 207 -45.71 1.11 25.54
N ILE A 208 -44.63 0.55 24.97
CA ILE A 208 -43.59 1.36 24.30
C ILE A 208 -44.19 2.08 23.10
N LYS A 209 -44.95 1.40 22.23
CA LYS A 209 -45.58 2.00 21.05
C LYS A 209 -46.65 3.03 21.41
N GLU A 210 -47.32 2.89 22.56
CA GLU A 210 -48.21 3.94 23.10
C GLU A 210 -47.46 5.24 23.37
N LYS A 211 -46.20 5.17 23.81
CA LYS A 211 -45.38 6.35 24.16
C LYS A 211 -44.50 6.85 23.02
N PHE A 212 -44.02 5.95 22.16
CA PHE A 212 -43.08 6.22 21.08
C PHE A 212 -43.53 5.47 19.81
N PRO A 213 -44.58 5.95 19.10
CA PRO A 213 -45.18 5.22 17.99
C PRO A 213 -44.21 5.02 16.82
N ASP A 214 -43.29 5.96 16.60
CA ASP A 214 -42.42 5.99 15.42
C ASP A 214 -41.00 5.45 15.67
N LYS A 215 -40.67 5.05 16.91
CA LYS A 215 -39.31 4.61 17.27
C LYS A 215 -39.16 3.11 17.11
N LYS A 216 -38.06 2.70 16.48
CA LYS A 216 -37.66 1.29 16.38
C LYS A 216 -37.39 0.71 17.77
N ILE A 217 -37.84 -0.52 18.00
CA ILE A 217 -37.66 -1.26 19.25
C ILE A 217 -36.78 -2.48 18.96
N ILE A 218 -35.57 -2.48 19.52
CA ILE A 218 -34.59 -3.55 19.36
C ILE A 218 -34.32 -4.16 20.74
N GLY A 219 -34.85 -5.35 20.96
CA GLY A 219 -34.88 -5.95 22.29
C GLY A 219 -33.60 -6.67 22.69
N TYR A 220 -33.13 -6.46 23.92
CA TYR A 220 -32.03 -7.25 24.49
C TYR A 220 -32.55 -8.58 25.02
N ILE A 221 -32.01 -9.67 24.48
CA ILE A 221 -32.29 -11.05 24.91
C ILE A 221 -30.99 -11.75 25.29
N TRP A 222 -31.08 -12.71 26.22
CA TRP A 222 -29.93 -13.46 26.73
C TRP A 222 -30.18 -14.96 26.56
N PRO A 223 -29.26 -15.74 25.96
CA PRO A 223 -29.37 -17.20 25.86
C PRO A 223 -29.34 -17.99 27.18
N GLN A 224 -29.32 -17.31 28.32
CA GLN A 224 -29.38 -17.91 29.66
C GLN A 224 -30.51 -17.26 30.46
N TYR A 225 -31.08 -17.99 31.42
CA TYR A 225 -32.03 -17.39 32.35
C TYR A 225 -31.33 -16.35 33.24
N TYR A 226 -32.08 -15.29 33.56
CA TYR A 226 -31.55 -14.13 34.26
C TYR A 226 -30.81 -14.48 35.56
N ASN A 227 -29.70 -13.78 35.81
CA ASN A 227 -28.70 -14.06 36.86
C ASN A 227 -29.10 -13.62 38.27
N LEU A 228 -30.37 -13.79 38.63
CA LEU A 228 -30.82 -13.55 40.00
C LEU A 228 -30.43 -14.75 40.89
N LYS A 229 -29.49 -14.58 41.83
CA LYS A 229 -28.88 -15.69 42.60
C LYS A 229 -29.85 -16.65 43.30
N ASN A 230 -31.07 -16.22 43.62
CA ASN A 230 -32.09 -17.06 44.26
C ASN A 230 -33.01 -17.77 43.24
N ASN A 231 -32.73 -17.66 41.94
CA ASN A 231 -33.45 -18.34 40.86
C ASN A 231 -33.00 -19.81 40.74
N PRO A 232 -33.91 -20.80 40.78
CA PRO A 232 -33.58 -22.20 40.51
C PRO A 232 -32.93 -22.45 39.16
N ASP A 233 -33.14 -21.55 38.20
CA ASP A 233 -32.59 -21.62 36.85
C ASP A 233 -31.45 -20.62 36.60
N TYR A 234 -30.87 -20.05 37.66
CA TYR A 234 -29.73 -19.13 37.62
C TYR A 234 -28.74 -19.49 36.52
N MET A 235 -28.63 -18.61 35.52
CA MET A 235 -27.67 -18.68 34.42
C MET A 235 -27.65 -19.99 33.62
N LYS A 236 -28.64 -20.87 33.77
CA LYS A 236 -28.74 -22.06 32.91
C LYS A 236 -29.02 -21.63 31.48
N PHE A 237 -28.42 -22.35 30.54
CA PHE A 237 -28.68 -22.12 29.12
C PHE A 237 -30.12 -22.47 28.78
N ILE A 238 -30.76 -21.61 27.99
CA ILE A 238 -32.12 -21.82 27.50
C ILE A 238 -32.07 -22.97 26.48
N PRO A 239 -32.91 -24.01 26.61
CA PRO A 239 -33.00 -25.07 25.61
C PRO A 239 -33.30 -24.52 24.21
N ALA A 240 -32.67 -25.08 23.18
CA ALA A 240 -32.76 -24.57 21.80
C ALA A 240 -34.22 -24.40 21.30
N GLU A 241 -35.12 -25.33 21.65
CA GLU A 241 -36.55 -25.25 21.30
C GLU A 241 -37.27 -24.04 21.93
N LYS A 242 -36.84 -23.61 23.13
CA LYS A 242 -37.38 -22.45 23.83
C LYS A 242 -36.74 -21.17 23.30
N TRP A 243 -35.45 -21.23 22.96
CA TRP A 243 -34.73 -20.14 22.34
C TRP A 243 -35.33 -19.77 20.96
N ASP A 244 -35.65 -20.75 20.12
CA ASP A 244 -36.33 -20.52 18.85
C ASP A 244 -37.67 -19.78 19.04
N LYS A 245 -38.47 -20.16 20.05
CA LYS A 245 -39.71 -19.46 20.39
C LYS A 245 -39.50 -18.01 20.85
N ILE A 246 -38.41 -17.74 21.58
CA ILE A 246 -38.04 -16.38 21.99
C ILE A 246 -37.70 -15.54 20.75
N LEU A 247 -36.89 -16.08 19.82
CA LEU A 247 -36.55 -15.42 18.56
C LEU A 247 -37.80 -15.13 17.72
N GLU A 248 -38.73 -16.07 17.60
CA GLU A 248 -40.02 -15.87 16.93
C GLU A 248 -40.89 -14.81 17.62
N GLY A 249 -40.87 -14.75 18.95
CA GLY A 249 -41.53 -13.70 19.72
C GLY A 249 -40.96 -12.32 19.39
N CYS A 250 -39.63 -12.18 19.43
CA CYS A 250 -38.94 -10.96 19.01
C CYS A 250 -39.30 -10.60 17.57
N TYR A 251 -39.21 -11.54 16.64
CA TYR A 251 -39.56 -11.34 15.24
C TYR A 251 -41.01 -10.93 15.05
N THR A 252 -41.93 -11.35 15.91
CA THR A 252 -43.35 -10.97 15.80
C THR A 252 -43.56 -9.52 16.22
N TYR A 253 -42.99 -9.10 17.35
CA TYR A 253 -43.36 -7.84 18.01
C TYR A 253 -42.35 -6.70 17.85
N LEU A 254 -41.08 -7.00 17.55
CA LEU A 254 -39.97 -6.04 17.52
C LEU A 254 -39.50 -5.76 16.09
N ASP A 255 -38.62 -4.76 15.98
CA ASP A 255 -37.88 -4.38 14.75
C ASP A 255 -36.48 -5.03 14.72
N GLY A 256 -36.03 -5.58 15.84
CA GLY A 256 -34.77 -6.31 15.93
C GLY A 256 -34.54 -6.93 17.30
N ALA A 257 -33.44 -7.66 17.42
CA ALA A 257 -32.99 -8.23 18.69
C ALA A 257 -31.47 -8.12 18.84
N VAL A 258 -31.00 -7.73 20.02
CA VAL A 258 -29.60 -7.86 20.45
C VAL A 258 -29.46 -9.13 21.26
N ILE A 259 -28.65 -10.08 20.79
CA ILE A 259 -28.28 -11.27 21.54
C ILE A 259 -27.08 -10.91 22.40
N TRP A 260 -27.31 -10.74 23.71
CA TRP A 260 -26.29 -10.36 24.66
C TRP A 260 -25.88 -11.54 25.54
N SER A 261 -24.59 -11.64 25.86
CA SER A 261 -24.11 -12.58 26.89
C SER A 261 -22.83 -12.07 27.52
N ASN A 262 -22.73 -12.21 28.84
CA ASN A 262 -21.50 -11.93 29.59
C ASN A 262 -20.42 -13.03 29.42
N GLY A 263 -20.70 -14.10 28.66
CA GLY A 263 -19.76 -15.18 28.38
C GLY A 263 -19.52 -16.13 29.55
N LYS A 264 -20.31 -16.05 30.63
CA LYS A 264 -20.14 -16.85 31.84
C LYS A 264 -21.02 -18.09 31.88
N GLY A 265 -20.52 -19.14 32.53
CA GLY A 265 -21.19 -20.42 32.71
C GLY A 265 -22.33 -20.36 33.71
N GLU A 266 -22.94 -21.50 33.98
CA GLU A 266 -24.09 -21.62 34.90
C GLU A 266 -23.71 -21.37 36.37
N ASP A 267 -22.41 -21.35 36.69
CA ASP A 267 -21.86 -20.92 37.98
C ASP A 267 -21.73 -19.39 38.10
N GLY A 268 -21.83 -18.66 36.98
CA GLY A 268 -21.64 -17.21 36.89
C GLY A 268 -20.18 -16.75 36.90
N GLU A 269 -19.23 -17.66 36.94
CA GLU A 269 -17.80 -17.35 37.15
C GLU A 269 -16.94 -17.84 35.99
N THR A 270 -17.21 -19.05 35.48
CA THR A 270 -16.39 -19.72 34.47
C THR A 270 -16.61 -19.13 33.09
N ASP A 271 -15.53 -18.80 32.35
CA ASP A 271 -15.63 -18.37 30.96
C ASP A 271 -16.04 -19.54 30.04
N VAL A 272 -17.04 -19.32 29.20
CA VAL A 272 -17.56 -20.31 28.26
C VAL A 272 -17.00 -20.05 26.86
N ALA A 273 -16.45 -21.10 26.26
CA ALA A 273 -15.96 -21.07 24.88
C ALA A 273 -17.10 -21.14 23.86
N TRP A 274 -16.90 -20.53 22.70
CA TRP A 274 -17.87 -20.53 21.61
C TRP A 274 -18.26 -21.95 21.14
N ASN A 275 -17.30 -22.87 21.14
CA ASN A 275 -17.50 -24.27 20.76
C ASN A 275 -18.19 -25.13 21.84
N ASP A 276 -18.58 -24.55 22.98
CA ASP A 276 -19.35 -25.26 23.99
C ASP A 276 -20.68 -25.76 23.39
N THR A 277 -21.03 -27.01 23.68
CA THR A 277 -22.22 -27.66 23.13
C THR A 277 -23.52 -26.89 23.36
N LYS A 278 -23.67 -26.20 24.50
CA LYS A 278 -24.87 -25.41 24.82
C LYS A 278 -24.92 -24.12 24.01
N VAL A 279 -23.77 -23.46 23.83
CA VAL A 279 -23.63 -22.28 22.97
C VAL A 279 -23.92 -22.65 21.51
N GLN A 280 -23.37 -23.77 21.03
CA GLN A 280 -23.61 -24.26 19.68
C GLN A 280 -25.07 -24.66 19.43
N ALA A 281 -25.76 -25.22 20.43
CA ALA A 281 -27.18 -25.52 20.32
C ALA A 281 -28.03 -24.24 20.14
N MET A 282 -27.73 -23.20 20.93
CA MET A 282 -28.36 -21.89 20.81
C MET A 282 -28.08 -21.24 19.44
N TYR A 283 -26.82 -21.19 19.04
CA TYR A 283 -26.41 -20.59 17.78
C TYR A 283 -27.01 -21.32 16.56
N SER A 284 -27.11 -22.65 16.61
CA SER A 284 -27.78 -23.45 15.57
C SER A 284 -29.26 -23.11 15.44
N ALA A 285 -29.95 -22.88 16.56
CA ALA A 285 -31.34 -22.41 16.54
C ALA A 285 -31.45 -20.99 15.95
N THR A 286 -30.54 -20.07 16.33
CA THR A 286 -30.47 -18.72 15.74
C THR A 286 -30.27 -18.76 14.22
N LYS A 287 -29.36 -19.59 13.70
CA LYS A 287 -29.17 -19.76 12.26
C LYS A 287 -30.41 -20.29 11.55
N THR A 288 -31.08 -21.26 12.17
CA THR A 288 -32.32 -21.83 11.62
C THR A 288 -33.43 -20.77 11.54
N PHE A 289 -33.55 -19.93 12.56
CA PHE A 289 -34.45 -18.78 12.57
C PHE A 289 -34.12 -17.77 11.47
N ILE A 290 -32.84 -17.41 11.31
CA ILE A 290 -32.39 -16.47 10.26
C ILE A 290 -32.73 -17.00 8.87
N GLU A 291 -32.44 -18.27 8.58
CA GLU A 291 -32.75 -18.88 7.28
C GLU A 291 -34.27 -18.90 7.02
N ARG A 292 -35.07 -19.17 8.05
CA ARG A 292 -36.54 -19.18 8.00
C ARG A 292 -37.10 -17.81 7.59
N HIS A 293 -36.49 -16.72 8.05
CA HIS A 293 -36.97 -15.34 7.84
C HIS A 293 -36.08 -14.51 6.90
N LYS A 294 -35.17 -15.14 6.15
CA LYS A 294 -34.11 -14.46 5.38
C LYS A 294 -34.54 -13.33 4.46
N ALA A 295 -35.78 -13.34 3.96
CA ALA A 295 -36.31 -12.26 3.12
C ALA A 295 -36.43 -10.92 3.88
N ASN A 296 -36.66 -11.02 5.19
CA ASN A 296 -36.98 -9.93 6.10
C ASN A 296 -35.80 -9.61 7.03
N ILE A 297 -34.85 -10.54 7.21
CA ILE A 297 -33.60 -10.29 7.93
C ILE A 297 -32.71 -9.34 7.12
N LYS A 298 -32.32 -8.23 7.74
CA LYS A 298 -31.36 -7.26 7.18
C LYS A 298 -30.08 -7.28 7.98
N LEU A 299 -28.96 -7.14 7.28
CA LEU A 299 -27.70 -6.80 7.93
C LEU A 299 -27.62 -5.29 8.08
N ASP A 300 -27.35 -4.82 9.29
CA ASP A 300 -27.03 -3.43 9.56
C ASP A 300 -25.59 -3.16 9.09
N LYS A 301 -25.47 -2.92 7.78
CA LYS A 301 -24.23 -2.49 7.14
C LYS A 301 -24.17 -0.98 7.15
N SER A 302 -22.96 -0.44 7.19
CA SER A 302 -22.75 0.97 6.86
C SER A 302 -23.43 1.34 5.54
N ILE A 303 -24.14 2.47 5.54
CA ILE A 303 -24.38 3.25 4.33
C ILE A 303 -22.99 3.74 3.91
N GLY A 304 -22.25 2.87 3.25
CA GLY A 304 -20.79 2.92 3.20
C GLY A 304 -20.11 1.56 2.99
N GLY A 305 -20.85 0.46 2.85
CA GLY A 305 -20.34 -0.78 2.23
C GLY A 305 -20.02 -0.64 0.72
N GLY A 306 -20.02 0.59 0.22
CA GLY A 306 -19.75 0.96 -1.16
C GLY A 306 -19.31 2.41 -1.29
N ASP A 307 -18.64 2.97 -0.28
CA ASP A 307 -17.77 4.12 -0.51
C ASP A 307 -16.34 3.55 -0.63
N ASP A 308 -15.86 3.46 -1.86
CA ASP A 308 -14.43 3.29 -2.13
C ASP A 308 -13.61 4.45 -1.54
N GLY A 309 -14.25 5.50 -0.97
CA GLY A 309 -13.90 6.21 0.27
C GLY A 309 -12.59 6.98 0.23
N GLY A 310 -11.94 6.94 -0.91
CA GLY A 310 -10.63 7.44 -1.14
C GLY A 310 -10.60 8.14 -2.47
N SER A 311 -10.22 9.42 -2.45
CA SER A 311 -9.96 10.18 -3.66
C SER A 311 -8.70 9.67 -4.32
N GLU A 312 -8.66 9.71 -5.65
CA GLU A 312 -7.42 9.52 -6.40
C GLU A 312 -6.39 10.56 -5.90
N PRO A 313 -5.23 10.11 -5.38
CA PRO A 313 -4.23 11.02 -4.84
C PRO A 313 -3.58 11.82 -5.97
N THR A 314 -3.16 13.05 -5.66
CA THR A 314 -2.41 13.88 -6.62
C THR A 314 -0.96 13.43 -6.78
N GLU A 315 -0.43 12.79 -5.75
CA GLU A 315 0.92 12.24 -5.58
C GLU A 315 0.82 10.98 -4.73
N PHE A 316 1.59 9.93 -5.03
CA PHE A 316 1.60 8.71 -4.23
C PHE A 316 3.01 8.13 -4.11
N TYR A 317 3.51 8.06 -2.88
CA TYR A 317 4.88 7.61 -2.61
C TYR A 317 4.94 6.10 -2.46
N VAL A 318 5.87 5.45 -3.14
CA VAL A 318 6.14 4.02 -2.96
C VAL A 318 7.58 3.87 -2.50
N TYR A 319 7.78 3.50 -1.25
CA TYR A 319 9.08 3.23 -0.67
C TYR A 319 9.31 1.73 -0.46
N GLY A 320 10.55 1.28 -0.51
CA GLY A 320 10.89 -0.14 -0.31
C GLY A 320 12.19 -0.38 0.44
N SER A 321 12.13 -1.34 1.36
CA SER A 321 13.29 -1.96 2.00
C SER A 321 13.12 -3.48 1.93
N LEU A 322 13.47 -4.04 0.77
CA LEU A 322 13.39 -5.47 0.50
C LEU A 322 14.68 -6.17 0.96
N ASN A 323 14.53 -7.30 1.63
CA ASN A 323 15.64 -8.14 2.09
C ASN A 323 15.67 -9.49 1.40
N PHE A 324 15.18 -9.56 0.15
CA PHE A 324 15.30 -10.76 -0.68
C PHE A 324 16.77 -10.95 -1.08
N GLN A 325 17.21 -12.20 -1.18
CA GLN A 325 18.51 -12.51 -1.76
C GLN A 325 18.55 -12.03 -3.21
N ASN A 326 19.68 -11.47 -3.63
CA ASN A 326 19.87 -10.96 -4.99
C ASN A 326 18.89 -9.83 -5.40
N THR A 327 18.34 -9.08 -4.43
CA THR A 327 17.53 -7.89 -4.73
C THR A 327 18.39 -6.88 -5.52
N PRO A 328 17.89 -6.33 -6.64
CA PRO A 328 18.56 -5.28 -7.39
C PRO A 328 18.90 -4.06 -6.53
N SER A 329 19.96 -3.35 -6.90
CA SER A 329 20.41 -2.14 -6.18
C SER A 329 19.41 -0.98 -6.26
N ASN A 330 18.52 -0.98 -7.26
CA ASN A 330 17.42 -0.04 -7.38
C ASN A 330 16.17 -0.75 -7.91
N LEU A 331 15.00 -0.22 -7.55
CA LEU A 331 13.69 -0.75 -7.97
C LEU A 331 12.79 0.37 -8.51
N LEU A 332 13.39 1.43 -9.08
CA LEU A 332 12.66 2.56 -9.65
C LEU A 332 11.78 2.15 -10.84
N SER A 333 12.16 1.09 -11.56
CA SER A 333 11.34 0.49 -12.62
C SER A 333 10.02 -0.12 -12.11
N TYR A 334 9.89 -0.31 -10.79
CA TYR A 334 8.67 -0.72 -10.09
C TYR A 334 8.01 0.44 -9.35
N GLY A 335 8.48 1.68 -9.57
CA GLY A 335 8.06 2.86 -8.82
C GLY A 335 8.60 2.92 -7.39
N ILE A 336 9.47 1.99 -6.97
CA ILE A 336 9.89 1.83 -5.58
C ILE A 336 11.15 2.66 -5.30
N GLN A 337 11.02 3.62 -4.39
CA GLN A 337 12.09 4.48 -3.89
C GLN A 337 12.79 3.87 -2.67
N PRO A 338 14.09 4.11 -2.48
CA PRO A 338 14.81 3.64 -1.30
C PRO A 338 14.32 4.31 -0.01
N ILE A 339 14.26 3.52 1.06
CA ILE A 339 13.99 3.99 2.43
C ILE A 339 14.87 3.22 3.42
N SER A 340 15.35 3.91 4.44
CA SER A 340 16.15 3.31 5.52
C SER A 340 15.23 2.80 6.62
N VAL A 341 14.90 1.51 6.60
CA VAL A 341 14.19 0.84 7.70
C VAL A 341 15.21 0.33 8.71
N ILE A 342 15.28 0.98 9.87
CA ILE A 342 16.33 0.76 10.89
C ILE A 342 15.72 0.12 12.14
N SER A 343 16.39 -0.85 12.75
CA SER A 343 15.96 -1.43 14.03
C SER A 343 16.23 -0.45 15.19
N GLU A 344 15.36 -0.42 16.20
CA GLU A 344 15.59 0.31 17.45
C GLU A 344 16.99 0.04 18.03
N ALA A 345 17.48 -1.20 17.94
CA ALA A 345 18.80 -1.59 18.46
C ALA A 345 19.98 -0.80 17.85
N ASN A 346 19.83 -0.31 16.62
CA ASN A 346 20.88 0.48 15.94
C ASN A 346 21.05 1.88 16.52
N VAL A 347 20.04 2.40 17.22
CA VAL A 347 20.02 3.75 17.82
C VAL A 347 19.93 3.72 19.35
N SER A 348 19.99 2.52 19.94
CA SER A 348 19.84 2.29 21.36
C SER A 348 21.10 1.72 22.03
N GLU A 349 21.11 1.75 23.35
CA GLU A 349 22.08 1.05 24.19
C GLU A 349 22.00 -0.47 23.98
N THR A 350 23.11 -1.16 24.24
CA THR A 350 23.16 -2.63 24.18
C THR A 350 22.55 -3.31 25.40
N GLU A 351 22.46 -2.59 26.52
CA GLU A 351 21.88 -3.08 27.78
C GLU A 351 20.54 -2.39 28.08
N LYS A 352 19.60 -3.16 28.65
CA LYS A 352 18.30 -2.61 29.04
C LYS A 352 18.39 -1.85 30.36
N GLN A 353 17.64 -0.76 30.44
CA GLN A 353 17.26 -0.11 31.69
C GLN A 353 15.79 -0.44 31.97
N GLY A 354 15.56 -1.40 32.87
CA GLY A 354 14.24 -2.01 33.05
C GLY A 354 13.84 -2.84 31.82
N SER A 355 12.71 -2.52 31.19
CA SER A 355 12.20 -3.17 29.99
C SER A 355 12.66 -2.51 28.68
N VAL A 356 13.33 -1.35 28.76
CA VAL A 356 13.63 -0.45 27.64
C VAL A 356 15.12 -0.44 27.31
N TYR A 357 15.48 -0.36 26.03
CA TYR A 357 16.82 -0.02 25.57
C TYR A 357 16.92 1.49 25.27
N PRO A 358 17.52 2.33 26.14
CA PRO A 358 17.52 3.79 25.95
C PRO A 358 18.16 4.25 24.64
N PRO A 359 17.69 5.35 24.02
CA PRO A 359 18.32 5.94 22.84
C PRO A 359 19.71 6.51 23.14
N VAL A 360 20.64 6.37 22.18
CA VAL A 360 22.04 6.86 22.27
C VAL A 360 22.26 8.00 21.28
N ILE A 361 22.55 9.19 21.82
CA ILE A 361 22.71 10.43 21.05
C ILE A 361 23.71 10.28 19.90
N ASP A 362 24.90 9.73 20.15
CA ASP A 362 25.93 9.62 19.11
C ASP A 362 25.54 8.68 17.97
N LYS A 363 24.81 7.59 18.28
CA LYS A 363 24.29 6.68 17.25
C LYS A 363 23.23 7.38 16.39
N ILE A 364 22.38 8.19 17.00
CA ILE A 364 21.33 8.96 16.30
C ILE A 364 21.97 10.04 15.41
N LYS A 365 23.02 10.72 15.88
CA LYS A 365 23.78 11.69 15.07
C LYS A 365 24.43 11.03 13.86
N ASN A 366 25.05 9.87 14.04
CA ASN A 366 25.66 9.12 12.94
C ASN A 366 24.59 8.71 11.92
N LEU A 367 23.46 8.15 12.38
CA LEU A 367 22.34 7.83 11.51
C LEU A 367 21.83 9.05 10.74
N ALA A 368 21.70 10.22 11.40
CA ALA A 368 21.27 11.45 10.74
C ALA A 368 22.28 11.94 9.70
N THR A 369 23.57 11.83 9.98
CA THR A 369 24.66 12.25 9.07
C THR A 369 24.70 11.37 7.82
N ASP A 370 24.51 10.06 7.99
CA ASP A 370 24.60 9.09 6.90
C ASP A 370 23.31 8.97 6.09
N ALA A 371 22.18 9.48 6.61
CA ALA A 371 20.88 9.35 5.96
C ALA A 371 20.77 10.24 4.71
N THR A 372 20.59 9.59 3.55
CA THR A 372 20.28 10.23 2.26
C THR A 372 18.82 10.05 1.84
N HIS A 373 18.10 9.15 2.50
CA HIS A 373 16.71 8.77 2.19
C HIS A 373 15.84 8.86 3.45
N PRO A 374 14.50 8.88 3.32
CA PRO A 374 13.60 8.81 4.47
C PRO A 374 13.99 7.69 5.44
N VAL A 375 13.84 7.96 6.74
CA VAL A 375 14.20 7.02 7.80
C VAL A 375 12.93 6.57 8.52
N CYS A 376 12.76 5.25 8.63
CA CYS A 376 11.71 4.60 9.39
C CYS A 376 12.35 3.73 10.48
N ILE A 377 12.20 4.12 11.75
CA ILE A 377 12.74 3.36 12.87
C ILE A 377 11.69 2.35 13.35
N SER A 378 12.04 1.06 13.31
CA SER A 378 11.22 -0.03 13.85
C SER A 378 11.39 -0.11 15.36
N ILE A 379 10.42 0.42 16.10
CA ILE A 379 10.41 0.41 17.56
C ILE A 379 10.05 -0.97 18.11
N SER A 380 10.59 -1.30 19.28
CA SER A 380 10.39 -2.59 19.93
C SER A 380 10.21 -2.48 21.44
N THR A 381 10.97 -1.62 22.12
CA THR A 381 10.94 -1.50 23.59
C THR A 381 10.59 -0.12 24.08
N TRP A 382 10.74 0.93 23.27
CA TRP A 382 10.56 2.31 23.74
C TRP A 382 9.15 2.63 24.24
N HIS A 383 8.14 1.89 23.77
CA HIS A 383 6.76 2.01 24.19
C HIS A 383 6.39 1.13 25.41
N ALA A 384 7.35 0.42 26.02
CA ALA A 384 7.06 -0.54 27.10
C ALA A 384 6.39 0.12 28.32
N ASP A 385 6.75 1.37 28.62
CA ASP A 385 6.20 2.11 29.78
C ASP A 385 4.92 2.88 29.45
N ARG A 386 4.27 2.63 28.30
CA ARG A 386 3.08 3.37 27.85
C ARG A 386 1.93 3.43 28.86
N SER A 387 1.84 2.44 29.74
CA SER A 387 0.83 2.35 30.80
C SER A 387 1.32 2.76 32.19
N THR A 388 2.63 2.96 32.38
CA THR A 388 3.25 3.20 33.69
C THR A 388 3.92 4.56 33.80
N ASP A 389 4.56 5.04 32.73
CA ASP A 389 5.21 6.35 32.66
C ASP A 389 5.21 6.88 31.21
N ASN A 390 4.08 7.49 30.83
CA ASN A 390 3.90 8.04 29.49
C ASN A 390 4.91 9.18 29.22
N SER A 391 5.22 10.02 30.22
CA SER A 391 6.17 11.13 30.09
C SER A 391 7.58 10.63 29.73
N ALA A 392 8.06 9.58 30.38
CA ALA A 392 9.35 8.98 30.06
C ALA A 392 9.36 8.37 28.65
N MET A 393 8.26 7.73 28.22
CA MET A 393 8.10 7.27 26.85
C MET A 393 8.21 8.43 25.86
N MET A 394 7.41 9.48 26.03
CA MET A 394 7.40 10.67 25.16
C MET A 394 8.78 11.30 25.04
N SER A 395 9.51 11.43 26.15
CA SER A 395 10.85 12.02 26.17
C SER A 395 11.87 11.27 25.29
N ARG A 396 11.75 9.93 25.16
CA ARG A 396 12.62 9.15 24.27
C ARG A 396 12.39 9.48 22.80
N PHE A 397 11.13 9.53 22.38
CA PHE A 397 10.78 9.90 21.00
C PHE A 397 11.16 11.34 20.68
N GLN A 398 10.96 12.27 21.63
CA GLN A 398 11.42 13.63 21.50
C GLN A 398 12.94 13.70 21.34
N THR A 399 13.70 12.99 22.17
CA THR A 399 15.17 12.97 22.12
C THR A 399 15.68 12.49 20.77
N VAL A 400 15.11 11.40 20.26
CA VAL A 400 15.50 10.84 18.95
C VAL A 400 15.16 11.80 17.83
N TYR A 401 13.94 12.32 17.81
CA TYR A 401 13.49 13.27 16.81
C TYR A 401 14.32 14.56 16.80
N SER A 402 14.43 15.24 17.94
CA SER A 402 15.20 16.49 18.05
C SER A 402 16.66 16.28 17.68
N THR A 403 17.30 15.24 18.20
CA THR A 403 18.71 14.94 17.85
C THR A 403 18.88 14.68 16.36
N PHE A 404 17.98 13.91 15.74
CA PHE A 404 18.04 13.62 14.32
C PHE A 404 17.84 14.91 13.50
N LYS A 405 16.79 15.70 13.78
CA LYS A 405 16.48 16.93 13.03
C LYS A 405 17.52 18.03 13.21
N ASP A 406 18.18 18.10 14.37
CA ASP A 406 19.28 19.03 14.62
C ASP A 406 20.51 18.75 13.74
N ASN A 407 20.70 17.48 13.33
CA ASN A 407 21.85 17.06 12.50
C ASN A 407 21.47 16.90 11.03
N ASN A 408 20.22 16.55 10.72
CA ASN A 408 19.70 16.43 9.36
C ASN A 408 18.24 16.90 9.31
N SER A 409 18.05 18.19 9.05
CA SER A 409 16.72 18.80 8.98
C SER A 409 15.96 18.45 7.69
N LYS A 410 16.67 18.00 6.65
CA LYS A 410 16.11 17.73 5.32
C LYS A 410 15.44 16.37 5.21
N VAL A 411 16.06 15.34 5.79
CA VAL A 411 15.54 13.98 5.73
C VAL A 411 14.34 13.83 6.67
N THR A 412 13.28 13.20 6.17
CA THR A 412 12.10 12.87 6.96
C THR A 412 12.37 11.66 7.84
N ILE A 413 12.00 11.76 9.11
CA ILE A 413 12.06 10.66 10.07
C ILE A 413 10.68 10.31 10.60
N GLY A 414 10.42 9.03 10.78
CA GLY A 414 9.28 8.55 11.55
C GLY A 414 9.55 7.16 12.11
N TYR A 415 8.53 6.59 12.74
CA TYR A 415 8.65 5.32 13.45
C TYR A 415 7.59 4.35 12.97
N ARG A 416 8.02 3.13 12.65
CA ARG A 416 7.14 2.02 12.32
C ARG A 416 6.31 1.65 13.55
N GLY A 417 5.00 1.51 13.41
CA GLY A 417 4.12 1.23 14.55
C GLY A 417 3.85 2.44 15.47
N VAL A 418 4.32 3.63 15.09
CA VAL A 418 3.82 4.91 15.62
C VAL A 418 2.76 5.42 14.67
N GLY A 419 1.55 5.03 15.00
CA GLY A 419 0.51 4.79 14.02
C GLY A 419 0.02 3.37 14.31
N PRO A 420 -1.27 3.18 14.59
CA PRO A 420 -1.85 1.90 15.01
C PRO A 420 -1.26 0.64 14.33
N THR A 421 -1.06 -0.43 15.10
CA THR A 421 -0.80 -1.76 14.53
C THR A 421 -2.11 -2.35 14.03
N SER A 422 -2.09 -3.01 12.86
CA SER A 422 -3.27 -3.67 12.28
C SER A 422 -4.06 -4.53 13.27
N LEU A 423 -5.38 -4.30 13.34
CA LEU A 423 -6.32 -5.13 14.09
C LEU A 423 -6.24 -6.61 13.66
N THR A 424 -5.98 -6.85 12.38
CA THR A 424 -5.78 -8.20 11.82
C THR A 424 -4.63 -8.93 12.53
N SER A 425 -3.50 -8.25 12.78
CA SER A 425 -2.37 -8.84 13.51
C SER A 425 -2.71 -9.12 14.98
N LEU A 426 -3.56 -8.29 15.59
CA LEU A 426 -3.98 -8.48 16.98
C LEU A 426 -4.88 -9.69 17.13
N ARG A 427 -5.75 -9.97 16.16
CA ARG A 427 -6.57 -11.21 16.12
C ARG A 427 -5.71 -12.45 16.25
N VAL A 428 -4.55 -12.45 15.58
CA VAL A 428 -3.57 -13.55 15.65
C VAL A 428 -2.98 -13.70 17.05
N THR A 429 -2.72 -12.58 17.75
CA THR A 429 -2.11 -12.60 19.08
C THR A 429 -3.10 -12.88 20.21
N ASN A 430 -4.35 -12.40 20.10
CA ASN A 430 -5.40 -12.43 21.13
C ASN A 430 -6.66 -13.14 20.63
N TYR A 431 -6.51 -14.42 20.27
CA TYR A 431 -7.51 -15.27 19.61
C TYR A 431 -8.86 -15.43 20.37
N THR A 432 -8.92 -15.00 21.64
CA THR A 432 -10.02 -15.32 22.55
C THR A 432 -11.11 -14.25 22.67
N GLN A 433 -10.91 -13.06 22.10
CA GLN A 433 -11.80 -11.89 22.30
C GLN A 433 -12.67 -11.62 21.06
N SER A 434 -13.87 -11.08 21.21
CA SER A 434 -14.70 -10.63 20.07
C SER A 434 -14.11 -9.38 19.38
N ASP A 435 -14.51 -9.05 18.14
CA ASP A 435 -14.02 -7.83 17.44
C ASP A 435 -14.23 -6.55 18.24
N PHE A 436 -15.38 -6.43 18.91
CA PHE A 436 -15.65 -5.32 19.81
C PHE A 436 -14.59 -5.22 20.94
N GLN A 437 -14.33 -6.33 21.63
CA GLN A 437 -13.36 -6.38 22.74
C GLN A 437 -11.93 -6.17 22.24
N ARG A 438 -11.61 -6.68 21.04
CA ARG A 438 -10.31 -6.49 20.39
C ARG A 438 -10.05 -5.03 20.09
N ASN A 439 -10.97 -4.37 19.39
CA ASN A 439 -10.82 -2.97 18.97
C ASN A 439 -10.77 -2.06 20.19
N ASP A 440 -11.65 -2.27 21.17
CA ASP A 440 -11.70 -1.44 22.37
C ASP A 440 -10.48 -1.63 23.28
N SER A 441 -10.04 -2.88 23.53
CA SER A 441 -8.82 -3.14 24.32
C SER A 441 -7.58 -2.62 23.61
N TRP A 442 -7.49 -2.81 22.30
CA TRP A 442 -6.38 -2.31 21.51
C TRP A 442 -6.30 -0.78 21.54
N GLN A 443 -7.41 -0.09 21.33
CA GLN A 443 -7.43 1.37 21.33
C GLN A 443 -6.93 1.90 22.69
N ARG A 444 -7.44 1.34 23.80
CA ARG A 444 -7.07 1.74 25.17
C ARG A 444 -5.62 1.45 25.54
N TYR A 445 -5.11 0.26 25.23
CA TYR A 445 -3.79 -0.19 25.72
C TYR A 445 -2.64 0.07 24.77
N ALA A 446 -2.89 0.08 23.46
CA ALA A 446 -1.85 0.21 22.45
C ALA A 446 -1.83 1.60 21.81
N VAL A 447 -2.99 2.15 21.44
CA VAL A 447 -3.06 3.34 20.59
C VAL A 447 -3.12 4.64 21.39
N GLU A 448 -4.05 4.75 22.34
CA GLU A 448 -4.33 5.99 23.08
C GLU A 448 -3.09 6.55 23.77
N PRO A 449 -2.32 5.77 24.57
CA PRO A 449 -1.13 6.31 25.22
C PRO A 449 -0.06 6.75 24.24
N MET A 450 -0.06 6.18 23.03
CA MET A 450 0.90 6.42 21.95
C MET A 450 0.44 7.51 20.96
N ARG A 451 -0.66 8.22 21.20
CA ARG A 451 -1.07 9.33 20.30
C ARG A 451 -0.09 10.50 20.37
N GLY A 452 0.43 10.80 21.56
CA GLY A 452 1.36 11.92 21.76
C GLY A 452 2.66 11.78 20.98
N ILE A 453 3.23 10.57 20.89
CA ILE A 453 4.54 10.34 20.23
C ILE A 453 4.53 10.70 18.74
N ARG A 454 3.33 10.78 18.13
CA ARG A 454 3.15 11.20 16.74
C ARG A 454 3.67 12.62 16.52
N GLU A 455 3.69 13.48 17.54
CA GLU A 455 4.28 14.83 17.45
C GLU A 455 5.75 14.77 17.01
N TYR A 456 6.50 13.79 17.49
CA TYR A 456 7.93 13.63 17.27
C TYR A 456 8.29 12.84 16.01
N ALA A 457 7.49 12.96 14.95
CA ALA A 457 7.74 12.34 13.65
C ALA A 457 7.35 13.32 12.52
N ASP A 458 8.08 13.32 11.41
CA ASP A 458 7.70 14.10 10.22
C ASP A 458 6.52 13.46 9.49
N VAL A 459 6.48 12.13 9.47
CA VAL A 459 5.49 11.29 8.77
C VAL A 459 5.13 10.06 9.62
N LEU A 460 3.97 9.46 9.36
CA LEU A 460 3.44 8.34 10.13
C LEU A 460 3.52 7.04 9.34
N TYR A 461 3.90 5.95 10.02
CA TYR A 461 4.13 4.63 9.42
C TYR A 461 3.28 3.55 10.12
N PRO A 462 1.94 3.58 9.97
CA PRO A 462 1.07 2.55 10.54
C PRO A 462 1.31 1.18 9.87
N GLU A 463 1.21 0.10 10.64
CA GLU A 463 1.41 -1.26 10.12
C GLU A 463 0.08 -1.86 9.65
N VAL A 464 0.00 -2.25 8.37
CA VAL A 464 -1.21 -2.82 7.73
C VAL A 464 -1.01 -4.28 7.33
N THR A 465 -0.79 -5.11 8.35
CA THR A 465 -0.42 -6.52 8.20
C THR A 465 -1.51 -7.40 7.57
N ILE A 466 -1.13 -8.26 6.62
CA ILE A 466 -1.97 -9.29 5.99
C ILE A 466 -1.63 -10.66 6.59
N ILE A 467 -2.63 -11.47 6.96
CA ILE A 467 -2.45 -12.78 7.61
C ILE A 467 -3.01 -13.95 6.78
N ASN A 468 -3.94 -13.66 5.87
CA ASN A 468 -4.60 -14.61 4.98
C ASN A 468 -5.18 -13.85 3.76
N ASP A 469 -5.91 -14.55 2.90
CA ASP A 469 -6.54 -13.98 1.70
C ASP A 469 -7.92 -13.34 1.97
N ASP A 470 -8.36 -13.24 3.22
CA ASP A 470 -9.61 -12.56 3.59
C ASP A 470 -9.41 -11.04 3.59
N LEU A 471 -9.44 -10.48 2.38
CA LEU A 471 -9.23 -9.06 2.17
C LEU A 471 -10.40 -8.20 2.63
N ASP A 472 -11.62 -8.72 2.74
CA ASP A 472 -12.76 -7.91 3.19
C ASP A 472 -12.59 -7.54 4.67
N THR A 473 -12.21 -8.52 5.49
CA THR A 473 -11.90 -8.27 6.89
C THR A 473 -10.63 -7.43 7.05
N TRP A 474 -9.58 -7.69 6.25
CA TRP A 474 -8.36 -6.86 6.28
C TRP A 474 -8.64 -5.40 5.86
N LYS A 475 -9.49 -5.15 4.87
CA LYS A 475 -9.85 -3.78 4.41
C LYS A 475 -10.54 -2.98 5.50
N GLN A 476 -11.46 -3.59 6.23
CA GLN A 476 -12.14 -2.95 7.36
C GLN A 476 -11.13 -2.53 8.43
N ASP A 477 -10.26 -3.47 8.83
CA ASP A 477 -9.20 -3.21 9.80
C ASP A 477 -8.21 -2.15 9.32
N CYS A 478 -7.82 -2.22 8.06
CA CYS A 478 -6.89 -1.29 7.43
C CYS A 478 -7.47 0.12 7.42
N SER A 479 -8.77 0.30 7.11
CA SER A 479 -9.43 1.60 7.18
C SER A 479 -9.37 2.18 8.59
N ALA A 480 -9.69 1.36 9.60
CA ALA A 480 -9.64 1.75 11.01
C ALA A 480 -8.26 2.25 11.42
N VAL A 481 -7.22 1.53 11.00
CA VAL A 481 -5.80 1.82 11.27
C VAL A 481 -5.38 3.13 10.60
N LEU A 482 -5.73 3.34 9.32
CA LEU A 482 -5.36 4.55 8.60
C LEU A 482 -6.10 5.80 9.14
N GLU A 483 -7.38 5.67 9.47
CA GLU A 483 -8.15 6.74 10.10
C GLU A 483 -7.59 7.14 11.47
N GLU A 484 -7.27 6.15 12.30
CA GLU A 484 -6.68 6.40 13.61
C GLU A 484 -5.28 7.01 13.51
N ALA A 485 -4.48 6.68 12.48
CA ALA A 485 -3.22 7.36 12.24
C ALA A 485 -3.42 8.87 11.94
N LYS A 486 -4.46 9.25 11.18
CA LYS A 486 -4.80 10.67 10.91
C LYS A 486 -5.27 11.43 12.14
N TRP A 487 -5.75 10.71 13.16
CA TRP A 487 -6.31 11.31 14.37
C TRP A 487 -5.31 12.26 15.05
N ASN A 488 -5.75 13.49 15.35
CA ASN A 488 -4.96 14.61 15.90
C ASN A 488 -3.75 15.04 15.04
N ASN A 489 -3.58 14.50 13.84
CA ASN A 489 -2.44 14.77 12.95
C ASN A 489 -2.89 14.91 11.48
N PRO A 490 -3.92 15.74 11.17
CA PRO A 490 -4.55 15.74 9.85
C PRO A 490 -3.61 16.16 8.70
N ASN A 491 -2.49 16.81 9.03
CA ASN A 491 -1.54 17.34 8.05
C ASN A 491 -0.30 16.44 7.84
N LYS A 492 -0.14 15.37 8.63
CA LYS A 492 1.02 14.47 8.47
C LYS A 492 0.73 13.44 7.40
N LYS A 493 1.70 13.25 6.49
CA LYS A 493 1.63 12.18 5.49
C LYS A 493 1.65 10.82 6.19
N ILE A 494 0.86 9.89 5.68
CA ILE A 494 0.73 8.52 6.15
C ILE A 494 1.23 7.57 5.08
N PHE A 495 2.24 6.78 5.45
CA PHE A 495 2.79 5.75 4.60
C PHE A 495 2.52 4.38 5.20
N ALA A 496 1.60 3.63 4.59
CA ALA A 496 1.18 2.33 5.11
C ALA A 496 2.32 1.32 5.00
N CYS A 497 2.80 0.80 6.14
CA CYS A 497 3.84 -0.24 6.18
C CYS A 497 3.22 -1.61 5.95
N ILE A 498 3.57 -2.23 4.83
CA ILE A 498 3.05 -3.53 4.41
C ILE A 498 4.19 -4.53 4.25
N MET A 499 4.03 -5.72 4.84
CA MET A 499 5.01 -6.80 4.75
C MET A 499 4.75 -7.64 3.51
N THR A 500 5.82 -8.17 2.91
CA THR A 500 5.77 -9.01 1.70
C THR A 500 5.29 -10.45 1.93
N ASN A 501 5.10 -10.85 3.20
CA ASN A 501 4.74 -12.20 3.60
C ASN A 501 3.48 -12.19 4.49
N TYR A 502 2.69 -13.28 4.44
CA TYR A 502 1.59 -13.45 5.40
C TYR A 502 2.15 -13.53 6.82
N PHE A 503 1.65 -12.65 7.69
CA PHE A 503 2.04 -12.61 9.08
C PHE A 503 1.44 -13.76 9.88
N ASN A 504 2.16 -14.18 10.92
CA ASN A 504 1.71 -15.21 11.84
C ASN A 504 2.29 -14.98 13.25
N LYS A 505 1.72 -15.68 14.25
CA LYS A 505 2.07 -15.55 15.68
C LYS A 505 3.56 -15.84 15.92
N THR A 506 4.23 -14.95 16.63
CA THR A 506 5.63 -15.11 17.06
C THR A 506 5.71 -15.35 18.58
N GLY A 507 6.70 -16.13 19.05
CA GLY A 507 6.93 -16.38 20.49
C GLY A 507 6.32 -17.68 21.00
N THR A 508 5.80 -17.69 22.24
CA THR A 508 5.15 -18.88 22.83
C THR A 508 3.81 -19.12 22.14
N ILE A 509 3.75 -20.15 21.30
CA ILE A 509 2.56 -20.57 20.56
C ILE A 509 1.79 -21.59 21.42
N PRO A 510 0.50 -21.36 21.73
CA PRO A 510 -0.35 -22.36 22.39
C PRO A 510 -0.39 -23.68 21.62
N GLU A 511 -0.48 -24.82 22.31
CA GLU A 511 -0.49 -26.15 21.67
C GLU A 511 -1.68 -26.35 20.70
N ASP A 512 -2.76 -25.61 20.88
CA ASP A 512 -3.98 -25.64 20.07
C ASP A 512 -4.00 -24.58 18.94
N TYR A 513 -2.91 -23.83 18.75
CA TYR A 513 -2.85 -22.83 17.69
C TYR A 513 -2.54 -23.44 16.33
N GLU A 514 -3.54 -23.41 15.43
CA GLU A 514 -3.33 -23.71 14.02
C GLU A 514 -2.88 -22.46 13.26
N ALA A 515 -1.70 -22.52 12.66
CA ALA A 515 -1.21 -21.47 11.79
C ALA A 515 -2.10 -21.35 10.54
N PHE A 516 -2.25 -20.12 10.01
CA PHE A 516 -2.84 -19.90 8.70
C PHE A 516 -2.07 -20.67 7.62
N ALA A 517 -2.78 -21.20 6.62
CA ALA A 517 -2.23 -22.10 5.61
C ALA A 517 -0.99 -21.56 4.87
N ASP A 518 -0.89 -20.24 4.72
CA ASP A 518 0.19 -19.56 4.01
C ASP A 518 1.06 -18.67 4.90
N ALA A 519 0.97 -18.85 6.23
CA ALA A 519 1.82 -18.16 7.18
C ALA A 519 3.31 -18.17 6.76
N TYR A 520 3.95 -17.00 6.87
CA TYR A 520 5.35 -16.74 6.48
C TYR A 520 5.67 -16.87 4.99
N LYS A 521 4.75 -17.32 4.14
CA LYS A 521 4.97 -17.37 2.69
C LYS A 521 4.78 -15.99 2.04
N PRO A 522 5.37 -15.74 0.87
CA PRO A 522 5.07 -14.56 0.07
C PRO A 522 3.56 -14.41 -0.15
N ILE A 523 3.06 -13.17 -0.10
CA ILE A 523 1.66 -12.88 -0.38
C ILE A 523 1.35 -13.19 -1.84
N LYS A 524 0.20 -13.82 -2.09
CA LYS A 524 -0.24 -14.18 -3.44
C LYS A 524 -0.44 -12.92 -4.29
N GLU A 525 -0.12 -13.03 -5.58
CA GLU A 525 -0.19 -11.93 -6.55
C GLU A 525 -1.52 -11.16 -6.51
N ALA A 526 -2.65 -11.87 -6.61
CA ALA A 526 -3.98 -11.25 -6.60
C ALA A 526 -4.29 -10.54 -5.27
N THR A 527 -3.92 -11.17 -4.15
CA THR A 527 -4.12 -10.61 -2.81
C THR A 527 -3.28 -9.34 -2.62
N TRP A 528 -2.02 -9.37 -3.08
CA TRP A 528 -1.09 -8.25 -3.03
C TRP A 528 -1.59 -7.07 -3.86
N LEU A 529 -1.93 -7.29 -5.14
CA LEU A 529 -2.42 -6.23 -6.02
C LEU A 529 -3.68 -5.56 -5.44
N ASN A 530 -4.64 -6.35 -4.96
CA ASN A 530 -5.87 -5.81 -4.39
C ASN A 530 -5.62 -4.99 -3.12
N ALA A 531 -4.65 -5.39 -2.29
CA ALA A 531 -4.24 -4.62 -1.12
C ALA A 531 -3.57 -3.28 -1.52
N LEU A 532 -2.70 -3.28 -2.53
CA LEU A 532 -2.06 -2.06 -3.05
C LEU A 532 -3.10 -1.07 -3.61
N GLU A 533 -4.03 -1.56 -4.44
CA GLU A 533 -5.12 -0.77 -5.00
C GLU A 533 -6.04 -0.18 -3.91
N TYR A 534 -6.26 -0.92 -2.83
CA TYR A 534 -7.03 -0.42 -1.69
C TYR A 534 -6.32 0.72 -0.94
N LEU A 535 -5.01 0.56 -0.72
CA LEU A 535 -4.18 1.55 -0.03
C LEU A 535 -4.00 2.83 -0.84
N TYR A 536 -3.88 2.72 -2.16
CA TYR A 536 -3.68 3.84 -3.09
C TYR A 536 -4.63 5.01 -2.87
N ARG A 537 -5.88 4.72 -2.51
CA ARG A 537 -6.92 5.75 -2.34
C ARG A 537 -7.01 6.30 -0.92
N ARG A 538 -6.30 5.73 0.06
CA ARG A 538 -6.57 5.97 1.51
C ARG A 538 -5.39 6.57 2.27
N CYS A 539 -4.18 6.43 1.77
CA CYS A 539 -2.96 6.99 2.36
C CYS A 539 -2.13 7.76 1.33
N ASP A 540 -1.09 8.45 1.80
CA ASP A 540 -0.20 9.26 0.95
C ASP A 540 0.84 8.40 0.22
N GLY A 541 1.00 7.15 0.64
CA GLY A 541 1.96 6.22 0.06
C GLY A 541 2.05 4.91 0.84
N ILE A 542 2.98 4.05 0.41
CA ILE A 542 3.25 2.75 1.03
C ILE A 542 4.74 2.58 1.30
N VAL A 543 5.05 1.78 2.33
CA VAL A 543 6.39 1.26 2.59
C VAL A 543 6.35 -0.25 2.51
N ILE A 544 6.98 -0.81 1.47
CA ILE A 544 7.09 -2.26 1.26
C ILE A 544 8.29 -2.78 2.05
N ILE A 545 8.03 -3.66 3.01
CA ILE A 545 9.06 -4.22 3.90
C ILE A 545 9.25 -5.71 3.60
N GLY A 546 10.49 -6.08 3.27
CA GLY A 546 10.93 -7.47 3.22
C GLY A 546 10.91 -8.09 4.62
N ASN A 547 10.13 -9.15 4.83
CA ASN A 547 10.08 -9.86 6.12
C ASN A 547 10.46 -11.34 5.97
N CYS A 548 11.56 -11.60 5.26
CA CYS A 548 12.06 -12.95 5.07
C CYS A 548 12.65 -13.50 6.38
N GLN A 549 12.37 -14.78 6.65
CA GLN A 549 13.05 -15.46 7.75
C GLN A 549 14.50 -15.72 7.36
N LYS A 550 15.45 -15.47 8.26
CA LYS A 550 16.89 -15.70 8.00
C LYS A 550 17.21 -17.14 7.56
N ASN A 551 16.43 -18.09 8.05
CA ASN A 551 16.63 -19.52 7.78
C ASN A 551 15.87 -20.00 6.53
N ASP A 552 15.04 -19.14 5.95
CA ASP A 552 14.26 -19.41 4.73
C ASP A 552 14.19 -18.13 3.89
N PRO A 553 15.34 -17.74 3.29
CA PRO A 553 15.42 -16.52 2.51
C PRO A 553 14.65 -16.65 1.20
N ILE A 554 13.95 -15.58 0.82
CA ILE A 554 13.31 -15.48 -0.50
C ILE A 554 14.33 -14.93 -1.48
N GLU A 555 14.48 -15.58 -2.63
CA GLU A 555 15.29 -15.09 -3.75
C GLU A 555 14.46 -14.11 -4.60
N TYR A 556 15.06 -12.98 -4.95
CA TYR A 556 14.45 -12.02 -5.85
C TYR A 556 14.26 -12.66 -7.24
N SER A 557 13.08 -12.47 -7.80
CA SER A 557 12.76 -12.83 -9.17
C SER A 557 11.67 -11.90 -9.70
N GLU A 558 11.81 -11.47 -10.95
CA GLU A 558 10.74 -10.74 -11.66
C GLU A 558 9.48 -11.61 -11.82
N ASP A 559 9.64 -12.94 -11.78
CA ASP A 559 8.54 -13.88 -11.87
C ASP A 559 7.78 -14.08 -10.56
N LEU A 560 8.31 -13.56 -9.44
CA LEU A 560 7.67 -13.63 -8.14
C LEU A 560 6.34 -12.88 -8.19
N GLY A 561 5.23 -13.54 -7.84
CA GLY A 561 3.89 -12.97 -7.96
C GLY A 561 3.73 -11.61 -7.29
N LEU A 562 4.38 -11.37 -6.15
CA LEU A 562 4.35 -10.06 -5.50
C LEU A 562 5.04 -8.96 -6.33
N MET A 563 6.13 -9.29 -7.04
CA MET A 563 6.84 -8.34 -7.91
C MET A 563 6.02 -8.05 -9.17
N LYS A 564 5.37 -9.07 -9.76
CA LYS A 564 4.41 -8.90 -10.85
C LYS A 564 3.25 -7.98 -10.48
N ALA A 565 2.65 -8.21 -9.32
CA ALA A 565 1.58 -7.37 -8.80
C ALA A 565 2.06 -5.94 -8.51
N THR A 566 3.27 -5.77 -7.96
CA THR A 566 3.85 -4.44 -7.71
C THR A 566 4.14 -3.69 -9.01
N LYS A 567 4.66 -4.36 -10.04
CA LYS A 567 4.86 -3.80 -11.37
C LYS A 567 3.54 -3.37 -12.00
N THR A 568 2.54 -4.24 -11.95
CA THR A 568 1.19 -3.97 -12.46
C THR A 568 0.57 -2.75 -11.78
N PHE A 569 0.67 -2.67 -10.44
CA PHE A 569 0.22 -1.52 -9.68
C PHE A 569 0.92 -0.22 -10.10
N TYR A 570 2.25 -0.28 -10.26
CA TYR A 570 3.02 0.87 -10.73
C TYR A 570 2.59 1.32 -12.12
N GLU A 571 2.42 0.40 -13.07
CA GLU A 571 1.97 0.71 -14.43
C GLU A 571 0.57 1.33 -14.46
N ASN A 572 -0.35 0.83 -13.61
CA ASN A 572 -1.71 1.37 -13.48
C ASN A 572 -1.71 2.84 -13.01
N HIS A 573 -0.77 3.22 -12.15
CA HIS A 573 -0.74 4.52 -11.46
C HIS A 573 0.51 5.35 -11.77
N LYS A 574 1.19 5.05 -12.88
CA LYS A 574 2.49 5.60 -13.26
C LYS A 574 2.51 7.13 -13.28
N ASN A 575 1.48 7.74 -13.86
CA ASN A 575 1.29 9.20 -13.94
C ASN A 575 1.25 9.91 -12.59
N ILE A 576 0.89 9.21 -11.50
CA ILE A 576 0.84 9.77 -10.15
C ILE A 576 2.11 9.41 -9.36
N ILE A 577 2.58 8.17 -9.46
CA ILE A 577 3.77 7.71 -8.74
C ILE A 577 5.03 8.41 -9.27
N ASP A 578 5.16 8.58 -10.59
CA ASP A 578 6.33 9.22 -11.22
C ASP A 578 6.57 10.66 -10.73
N LYS A 579 5.53 11.37 -10.27
CA LYS A 579 5.66 12.72 -9.69
C LYS A 579 6.42 12.73 -8.37
N THR A 580 6.42 11.60 -7.68
CA THR A 580 7.03 11.45 -6.35
C THR A 580 8.37 10.74 -6.40
N LEU A 581 8.66 10.04 -7.49
CA LEU A 581 9.98 9.50 -7.70
C LEU A 581 10.96 10.67 -7.56
N PRO A 582 12.12 10.47 -6.92
CA PRO A 582 13.19 11.43 -7.09
C PRO A 582 13.30 11.63 -8.59
N GLU A 583 13.35 12.90 -9.04
CA GLU A 583 13.84 13.18 -10.39
C GLU A 583 15.00 12.23 -10.56
N GLU A 584 14.92 11.37 -11.58
CA GLU A 584 15.97 10.41 -11.87
C GLU A 584 17.26 11.18 -11.58
N GLU A 585 18.04 10.73 -10.59
CA GLU A 585 19.46 10.95 -10.70
C GLU A 585 19.83 10.13 -11.95
N LYS A 586 19.48 10.66 -13.14
CA LYS A 586 20.45 10.87 -14.20
C LYS A 586 21.66 11.29 -13.40
N PRO A 587 22.72 10.48 -13.33
CA PRO A 587 23.85 10.79 -12.48
C PRO A 587 24.21 12.26 -12.68
N THR A 588 23.83 13.13 -11.74
CA THR A 588 24.21 14.55 -11.74
C THR A 588 25.49 14.64 -10.92
N THR A 589 26.48 13.91 -11.38
CA THR A 589 27.67 14.60 -11.85
C THR A 589 27.38 14.86 -13.32
N ASP A 590 27.00 16.09 -13.70
CA ASP A 590 26.71 16.51 -15.09
C ASP A 590 27.47 15.61 -16.06
N ASN A 591 26.82 14.59 -16.63
CA ASN A 591 27.53 13.67 -17.49
C ASN A 591 28.01 14.53 -18.66
N LEU A 592 29.31 14.77 -18.71
CA LEU A 592 29.90 15.71 -19.66
C LEU A 592 29.87 15.12 -21.08
N ILE A 593 29.58 13.82 -21.20
CA ILE A 593 29.27 13.15 -22.46
C ILE A 593 27.79 13.32 -22.79
N THR A 594 27.52 13.91 -23.95
CA THR A 594 26.17 14.02 -24.51
C THR A 594 25.80 12.70 -25.19
N ASN A 595 24.58 12.21 -24.93
CA ASN A 595 24.04 10.99 -25.55
C ASN A 595 24.97 9.76 -25.41
N GLY A 596 25.50 9.55 -24.19
CA GLY A 596 26.43 8.46 -23.91
C GLY A 596 25.79 7.07 -23.77
N GLY A 597 24.49 7.00 -23.45
CA GLY A 597 23.69 5.78 -23.52
C GLY A 597 23.03 5.55 -24.88
N PHE A 598 23.36 6.37 -25.88
CA PHE A 598 22.92 6.24 -27.28
C PHE A 598 21.41 6.20 -27.55
N GLU A 599 20.57 6.40 -26.54
CA GLU A 599 19.10 6.45 -26.66
C GLU A 599 18.61 7.65 -27.48
N ASP A 600 19.24 8.81 -27.28
CA ASP A 600 18.93 10.04 -28.02
C ASP A 600 19.47 9.96 -29.46
N SER A 601 18.94 10.79 -30.36
CA SER A 601 19.47 10.89 -31.72
C SER A 601 20.86 11.54 -31.76
N ILE A 602 21.79 10.97 -32.50
CA ILE A 602 23.05 11.64 -32.85
C ILE A 602 22.78 12.50 -34.08
N GLU A 603 22.88 13.82 -33.93
CA GLU A 603 22.68 14.76 -35.03
C GLU A 603 23.82 15.80 -35.07
N PRO A 604 24.43 16.05 -36.24
CA PRO A 604 24.14 15.43 -37.53
C PRO A 604 24.64 13.97 -37.62
N SER A 605 23.90 13.13 -38.34
CA SER A 605 24.29 11.75 -38.68
C SER A 605 23.94 11.40 -40.13
N SER A 606 24.26 10.18 -40.56
CA SER A 606 23.83 9.67 -41.87
C SER A 606 23.62 8.16 -41.83
N THR A 607 22.63 7.68 -42.58
CA THR A 607 22.35 6.25 -42.78
C THR A 607 22.95 5.70 -44.08
N LEU A 608 23.64 6.54 -44.87
CA LEU A 608 24.18 6.20 -46.18
C LEU A 608 25.71 6.11 -46.20
N PRO A 609 26.26 5.19 -47.01
CA PRO A 609 25.55 4.19 -47.82
C PRO A 609 25.15 2.96 -47.00
N VAL A 610 24.18 2.19 -47.46
CA VAL A 610 23.78 0.92 -46.82
C VAL A 610 24.96 -0.07 -46.86
N VAL A 611 25.31 -0.66 -45.72
CA VAL A 611 26.39 -1.65 -45.59
C VAL A 611 25.77 -2.95 -45.09
N HIS A 612 26.12 -4.08 -45.72
CA HIS A 612 25.56 -5.39 -45.37
C HIS A 612 24.02 -5.38 -45.28
N THR A 613 23.35 -4.70 -46.21
CA THR A 613 21.88 -4.52 -46.27
C THR A 613 21.23 -3.76 -45.11
N ASN A 614 22.01 -3.24 -44.16
CA ASN A 614 21.48 -2.53 -42.98
C ASN A 614 21.56 -1.01 -43.14
N SER A 615 20.44 -0.35 -42.87
CA SER A 615 20.30 1.11 -42.83
C SER A 615 20.48 1.60 -41.40
N LEU A 616 21.72 1.60 -40.90
CA LEU A 616 22.04 1.99 -39.52
C LEU A 616 22.48 3.45 -39.45
N VAL A 617 22.10 4.13 -38.36
CA VAL A 617 22.53 5.51 -38.07
C VAL A 617 24.04 5.54 -37.85
N ARG A 618 24.75 6.45 -38.52
CA ARG A 618 26.21 6.57 -38.39
C ARG A 618 26.61 7.98 -37.97
N PRO A 619 27.48 8.10 -36.95
CA PRO A 619 28.21 9.34 -36.69
C PRO A 619 28.91 9.85 -37.95
N LEU A 620 28.87 11.16 -38.19
CA LEU A 620 29.59 11.74 -39.32
C LEU A 620 31.10 11.57 -39.16
N ARG A 621 31.80 11.55 -40.30
CA ARG A 621 33.22 11.24 -40.33
C ARG A 621 34.11 12.48 -40.32
N LEU A 622 35.13 12.46 -39.45
CA LEU A 622 36.18 13.48 -39.36
C LEU A 622 37.57 12.84 -39.46
N SER A 623 38.53 13.53 -40.08
CA SER A 623 39.93 13.06 -40.21
C SER A 623 40.68 13.15 -38.88
N GLY A 624 40.59 14.31 -38.24
CA GLY A 624 41.17 14.59 -36.93
C GLY A 624 40.11 14.81 -35.86
N PHE A 625 40.54 14.74 -34.59
CA PHE A 625 39.68 14.94 -33.43
C PHE A 625 39.04 16.33 -33.35
N PHE A 626 39.68 17.34 -33.94
CA PHE A 626 39.24 18.73 -33.85
C PHE A 626 38.80 19.33 -35.19
N ASP A 627 38.72 18.53 -36.25
CA ASP A 627 38.11 18.93 -37.51
C ASP A 627 36.61 19.17 -37.26
N THR A 628 36.06 20.31 -37.69
CA THR A 628 34.63 20.61 -37.45
C THR A 628 33.75 20.24 -38.63
N THR A 629 34.32 19.88 -39.78
CA THR A 629 33.60 19.67 -41.03
C THR A 629 33.69 18.22 -41.49
N ALA A 630 32.54 17.57 -41.67
CA ALA A 630 32.46 16.18 -42.10
C ALA A 630 33.07 15.95 -43.49
N GLN A 631 33.70 14.80 -43.68
CA GLN A 631 34.19 14.36 -44.98
C GLN A 631 33.01 14.03 -45.92
N LYS A 632 33.13 14.40 -47.20
CA LYS A 632 32.04 14.20 -48.20
C LYS A 632 31.80 12.74 -48.56
N THR A 633 32.78 11.89 -48.34
CA THR A 633 32.75 10.47 -48.67
C THR A 633 32.69 9.64 -47.41
N PHE A 634 31.53 9.02 -47.19
CA PHE A 634 31.33 7.91 -46.26
C PHE A 634 31.43 8.26 -44.75
N PRO A 635 30.30 8.43 -44.05
CA PRO A 635 28.94 8.39 -44.58
C PRO A 635 28.67 9.60 -45.49
N THR A 636 27.88 9.41 -46.55
CA THR A 636 27.64 10.50 -47.52
C THR A 636 26.68 11.51 -46.91
N VAL A 637 27.08 12.78 -46.94
CA VAL A 637 26.25 13.92 -46.55
C VAL A 637 26.22 14.95 -47.67
N ASP A 638 25.06 15.56 -47.88
CA ASP A 638 24.90 16.61 -48.88
C ASP A 638 25.48 17.93 -48.37
N GLY A 639 26.41 18.49 -49.13
CA GLY A 639 27.04 19.78 -48.80
C GLY A 639 28.13 19.69 -47.73
N THR A 640 28.44 20.85 -47.13
CA THR A 640 29.42 20.96 -46.05
C THR A 640 28.66 20.90 -44.72
N VAL A 641 28.78 19.80 -43.97
CA VAL A 641 28.11 19.62 -42.69
C VAL A 641 29.09 19.85 -41.54
N THR A 642 28.75 20.77 -40.65
CA THR A 642 29.51 21.02 -39.41
C THR A 642 29.06 20.06 -38.32
N VAL A 643 30.00 19.34 -37.72
CA VAL A 643 29.76 18.52 -36.53
C VAL A 643 30.07 19.37 -35.29
N PRO A 644 29.11 19.58 -34.37
CA PRO A 644 29.34 20.27 -33.09
C PRO A 644 30.32 19.52 -32.18
N ASP A 645 30.77 20.17 -31.10
CA ASP A 645 31.73 19.55 -30.19
C ASP A 645 31.10 18.36 -29.43
N ASN A 646 29.91 18.56 -28.87
CA ASN A 646 29.15 17.58 -28.07
C ASN A 646 28.43 16.49 -28.89
N VAL A 647 28.85 16.25 -30.13
CA VAL A 647 28.26 15.24 -31.00
C VAL A 647 29.30 14.17 -31.28
N TRP A 648 28.91 12.91 -31.09
CA TRP A 648 29.75 11.77 -31.45
C TRP A 648 30.06 11.76 -32.95
N PHE A 649 31.31 11.49 -33.30
CA PHE A 649 31.78 11.39 -34.69
C PHE A 649 32.67 10.16 -34.88
N HIS A 650 32.68 9.65 -36.11
CA HIS A 650 33.60 8.59 -36.53
C HIS A 650 34.94 9.20 -36.93
N ARG A 651 36.02 8.83 -36.25
CA ARG A 651 37.37 9.33 -36.55
C ARG A 651 38.11 8.32 -37.41
N CYS A 652 38.46 8.71 -38.64
CA CYS A 652 39.28 7.89 -39.53
C CYS A 652 40.01 8.71 -40.60
N ASN A 653 41.34 8.58 -40.66
CA ASN A 653 42.22 9.36 -41.53
C ASN A 653 42.23 8.91 -43.01
N ASN A 654 41.79 7.69 -43.35
CA ASN A 654 41.88 7.15 -44.74
C ASN A 654 40.52 6.72 -45.30
N ASN A 655 40.22 7.06 -46.55
CA ASN A 655 38.93 6.92 -47.23
C ASN A 655 38.53 5.47 -47.61
N SER A 656 38.95 4.48 -46.81
CA SER A 656 38.85 3.06 -47.15
C SER A 656 37.63 2.39 -46.51
N TRP A 657 36.87 1.63 -47.32
CA TRP A 657 35.58 0.98 -47.04
C TRP A 657 35.57 -0.17 -46.00
N PHE A 658 36.47 -0.15 -45.01
CA PHE A 658 36.69 -1.31 -44.14
C PHE A 658 36.37 -1.04 -42.67
N TRP A 659 35.91 0.15 -42.30
CA TRP A 659 35.80 0.57 -40.90
C TRP A 659 34.54 1.39 -40.69
N PHE A 660 33.78 1.05 -39.66
CA PHE A 660 32.43 1.55 -39.47
C PHE A 660 32.17 1.82 -37.99
N THR A 661 31.56 2.97 -37.74
CA THR A 661 30.88 3.26 -36.48
C THR A 661 29.41 3.49 -36.81
N TYR A 662 28.51 2.86 -36.08
CA TYR A 662 27.07 3.03 -36.23
C TYR A 662 26.37 2.76 -34.90
N ILE A 663 25.12 3.21 -34.82
CA ILE A 663 24.23 2.94 -33.71
C ILE A 663 23.39 1.72 -34.08
N ASP A 664 23.42 0.72 -33.22
CA ASP A 664 22.59 -0.48 -33.34
C ASP A 664 21.28 -0.22 -32.59
N ASP A 665 20.16 -0.12 -33.30
CA ASP A 665 18.84 0.25 -32.76
C ASP A 665 17.86 -0.92 -32.67
N MET A 666 18.08 -1.97 -33.45
CA MET A 666 17.25 -3.15 -33.55
C MET A 666 18.09 -4.29 -34.12
N SER A 667 18.00 -5.44 -33.48
CA SER A 667 18.63 -6.73 -33.77
C SER A 667 18.42 -7.35 -35.18
N ILE A 668 18.61 -6.58 -36.25
CA ILE A 668 18.46 -7.01 -37.64
C ILE A 668 19.81 -7.15 -38.35
N ALA A 669 20.93 -6.74 -37.72
CA ALA A 669 22.27 -7.05 -38.20
C ALA A 669 22.76 -8.44 -37.71
N TYR A 670 22.11 -9.47 -38.25
CA TYR A 670 22.47 -10.90 -38.28
C TYR A 670 22.90 -11.58 -36.97
N THR A 671 21.95 -12.39 -36.50
CA THR A 671 22.05 -13.56 -35.64
C THR A 671 23.11 -14.57 -36.12
N GLY A 672 24.33 -14.40 -35.63
CA GLY A 672 25.30 -15.49 -35.46
C GLY A 672 24.94 -16.42 -34.27
N GLY A 673 23.64 -16.66 -34.01
CA GLY A 673 23.15 -17.53 -32.94
C GLY A 673 23.00 -16.91 -31.54
N GLY A 674 23.17 -15.59 -31.38
CA GLY A 674 22.97 -14.91 -30.09
C GLY A 674 21.68 -14.08 -30.04
N THR A 675 20.97 -14.15 -28.91
CA THR A 675 19.89 -13.21 -28.54
C THR A 675 20.52 -11.84 -28.25
N PRO A 676 19.90 -10.72 -28.69
CA PRO A 676 20.36 -9.38 -28.31
C PRO A 676 20.40 -9.26 -26.79
N ILE A 677 21.52 -8.77 -26.26
CA ILE A 677 21.66 -8.50 -24.84
C ILE A 677 21.54 -6.99 -24.70
N SER A 678 20.34 -6.51 -24.37
CA SER A 678 20.13 -5.10 -24.01
C SER A 678 20.88 -4.77 -22.73
N HIS A 679 21.45 -3.57 -22.65
CA HIS A 679 21.97 -2.96 -21.42
C HIS A 679 21.35 -1.57 -21.32
N SER A 680 20.79 -1.21 -20.14
CA SER A 680 20.20 0.11 -19.76
C SER A 680 19.21 0.78 -20.73
N GLY A 681 18.98 0.21 -21.91
CA GLY A 681 18.31 0.79 -23.06
C GLY A 681 18.26 -0.19 -24.25
N ASN A 682 17.86 0.32 -25.42
CA ASN A 682 17.73 -0.46 -26.65
C ASN A 682 18.82 -0.16 -27.68
N LYS A 683 19.65 0.86 -27.46
CA LYS A 683 20.65 1.31 -28.42
C LYS A 683 22.06 1.26 -27.85
N SER A 684 23.03 0.98 -28.72
CA SER A 684 24.45 1.10 -28.38
C SER A 684 25.27 1.56 -29.58
N VAL A 685 26.47 2.09 -29.35
CA VAL A 685 27.41 2.35 -30.44
C VAL A 685 28.26 1.11 -30.71
N VAL A 686 28.45 0.80 -31.98
CA VAL A 686 29.27 -0.32 -32.39
C VAL A 686 30.44 0.18 -33.22
N ILE A 687 31.63 -0.31 -32.88
CA ILE A 687 32.86 -0.07 -33.62
C ILE A 687 33.24 -1.38 -34.32
N TYR A 688 33.21 -1.36 -35.65
CA TYR A 688 33.39 -2.55 -36.49
C TYR A 688 34.50 -2.34 -37.53
N THR A 689 35.35 -3.36 -37.68
CA THR A 689 36.36 -3.45 -38.74
C THR A 689 36.09 -4.68 -39.60
N ALA A 690 36.03 -4.49 -40.92
CA ALA A 690 35.92 -5.55 -41.91
C ALA A 690 37.29 -6.17 -42.23
N ALA A 691 37.28 -7.43 -42.65
CA ALA A 691 38.49 -8.16 -43.02
C ALA A 691 39.03 -7.77 -44.40
N ASN A 692 40.27 -8.20 -44.68
CA ASN A 692 40.96 -8.12 -45.98
C ASN A 692 41.43 -6.73 -46.40
N ALA A 693 41.43 -5.74 -45.50
CA ALA A 693 42.10 -4.48 -45.78
C ALA A 693 43.62 -4.70 -45.77
N ASP A 694 44.32 -4.20 -46.78
CA ASP A 694 45.77 -4.35 -46.88
C ASP A 694 46.49 -3.50 -45.83
N ALA A 695 47.23 -4.12 -44.91
CA ALA A 695 48.02 -3.41 -43.89
C ALA A 695 48.98 -2.40 -44.53
N ALA A 696 49.46 -2.66 -45.75
CA ALA A 696 50.34 -1.74 -46.49
C ALA A 696 49.63 -0.47 -46.97
N LYS A 697 48.29 -0.45 -47.11
CA LYS A 697 47.52 0.80 -47.30
C LYS A 697 47.58 1.72 -46.09
N TYR A 698 48.10 1.22 -44.98
CA TYR A 698 48.29 1.90 -43.71
C TYR A 698 49.76 1.92 -43.31
N SER A 699 50.71 1.67 -44.24
CA SER A 699 52.14 1.47 -43.95
C SER A 699 52.87 2.66 -43.32
N SER A 700 52.36 3.88 -43.44
CA SER A 700 52.85 5.03 -42.65
C SER A 700 52.45 4.96 -41.16
N HIS A 701 51.55 4.03 -40.81
CA HIS A 701 50.92 3.85 -39.50
C HIS A 701 50.86 2.37 -39.06
N ALA A 702 51.63 1.47 -39.68
CA ALA A 702 51.66 0.05 -39.32
C ALA A 702 52.08 -0.17 -37.85
N ASN A 703 52.77 0.80 -37.26
CA ASN A 703 53.16 0.80 -35.85
C ASN A 703 52.17 1.53 -34.92
N ASN A 704 51.09 2.12 -35.43
CA ASN A 704 50.14 2.98 -34.69
C ASN A 704 48.66 2.59 -34.92
N LEU A 705 48.37 1.32 -35.22
CA LEU A 705 47.00 0.85 -35.50
C LEU A 705 46.01 1.16 -34.36
N GLU A 706 46.53 1.23 -33.14
CA GLU A 706 45.83 1.52 -31.89
C GLU A 706 45.21 2.93 -31.85
N HIS A 707 45.69 3.83 -32.70
CA HIS A 707 45.23 5.21 -32.73
C HIS A 707 44.72 5.65 -34.09
N LEU A 708 44.36 4.74 -34.99
CA LEU A 708 43.86 5.15 -36.29
C LEU A 708 42.37 5.48 -36.28
N GLN A 709 41.58 4.75 -35.47
CA GLN A 709 40.18 4.48 -35.81
C GLN A 709 39.30 4.32 -34.59
N GLY A 710 38.19 5.05 -34.55
CA GLY A 710 37.28 4.95 -33.42
C GLY A 710 36.10 5.90 -33.48
N VAL A 711 35.43 5.98 -32.34
CA VAL A 711 34.38 6.97 -32.08
C VAL A 711 34.89 7.98 -31.06
N ALA A 712 34.57 9.25 -31.27
CA ALA A 712 35.02 10.31 -30.37
C ALA A 712 33.94 11.40 -30.22
N GLN A 713 34.00 12.11 -29.10
CA GLN A 713 33.19 13.30 -28.84
C GLN A 713 34.12 14.39 -28.29
N ARG A 714 33.93 15.63 -28.74
CA ARG A 714 34.69 16.77 -28.21
C ARG A 714 33.95 17.36 -27.02
N LEU A 715 34.72 17.87 -26.08
CA LEU A 715 34.19 18.55 -24.90
C LEU A 715 35.24 19.52 -24.32
N SER A 716 34.84 20.19 -23.24
CA SER A 716 35.66 21.15 -22.50
C SER A 716 35.74 20.70 -21.04
N LEU A 717 36.96 20.59 -20.50
CA LEU A 717 37.22 20.15 -19.12
C LEU A 717 38.08 21.18 -18.39
N ASP A 718 38.00 21.20 -17.06
CA ASP A 718 38.82 22.01 -16.17
C ASP A 718 40.12 21.27 -15.84
N ASP A 719 41.25 21.85 -16.26
CA ASP A 719 42.61 21.32 -16.06
C ASP A 719 42.98 21.04 -14.60
N SER A 720 42.29 21.66 -13.64
CA SER A 720 42.54 21.47 -12.21
C SER A 720 41.83 20.25 -11.61
N LYS A 721 40.99 19.57 -12.38
CA LYS A 721 40.05 18.54 -11.88
C LYS A 721 40.41 17.15 -12.35
N LYS A 722 39.80 16.17 -11.68
CA LYS A 722 39.86 14.76 -12.05
C LYS A 722 38.50 14.32 -12.56
N TYR A 723 38.50 13.46 -13.55
CA TYR A 723 37.28 12.95 -14.17
C TYR A 723 37.29 11.44 -14.19
N LYS A 724 36.13 10.83 -13.96
CA LYS A 724 35.91 9.39 -14.09
C LYS A 724 35.11 9.13 -15.35
N LEU A 725 35.72 8.42 -16.30
CA LEU A 725 35.05 7.87 -17.47
C LEU A 725 34.59 6.44 -17.11
N GLN A 726 33.28 6.21 -17.14
CA GLN A 726 32.64 4.91 -17.00
C GLN A 726 31.96 4.56 -18.31
N PHE A 727 32.00 3.29 -18.68
CA PHE A 727 31.25 2.77 -19.84
C PHE A 727 31.10 1.26 -19.72
N PHE A 728 30.14 0.72 -20.45
CA PHE A 728 29.97 -0.72 -20.62
C PHE A 728 30.44 -1.13 -22.00
N TYR A 729 31.05 -2.30 -22.10
CA TYR A 729 31.41 -2.90 -23.38
C TYR A 729 30.90 -4.34 -23.50
N TYR A 730 30.61 -4.74 -24.73
CA TYR A 730 30.28 -6.12 -25.08
C TYR A 730 31.03 -6.55 -26.34
N ARG A 731 31.79 -7.64 -26.23
CA ARG A 731 32.51 -8.28 -27.32
C ARG A 731 31.83 -9.62 -27.68
N PRO A 732 31.04 -9.69 -28.75
CA PRO A 732 30.46 -10.96 -29.18
C PRO A 732 31.51 -11.90 -29.74
N ASN A 733 31.24 -13.21 -29.71
CA ASN A 733 32.14 -14.23 -30.29
C ASN A 733 32.26 -14.14 -31.82
N LEU A 734 31.21 -13.66 -32.48
CA LEU A 734 31.13 -13.51 -33.93
C LEU A 734 30.83 -12.06 -34.29
N VAL A 735 31.37 -11.62 -35.43
CA VAL A 735 31.04 -10.36 -36.08
C VAL A 735 30.04 -10.59 -37.23
N TRP A 736 29.66 -9.50 -37.89
CA TRP A 736 28.82 -9.54 -39.09
C TRP A 736 29.48 -10.20 -40.30
N GLY A 737 28.69 -10.96 -41.07
CA GLY A 737 29.14 -11.52 -42.35
C GLY A 737 28.27 -12.65 -42.90
N THR A 738 28.85 -13.45 -43.80
CA THR A 738 28.18 -14.51 -44.57
C THR A 738 27.85 -15.73 -43.70
N THR A 739 27.19 -16.76 -44.24
CA THR A 739 26.86 -18.00 -43.51
C THR A 739 28.08 -18.84 -43.06
N ASP A 740 29.30 -18.42 -43.39
CA ASP A 740 30.53 -19.10 -42.97
C ASP A 740 30.99 -18.60 -41.59
N VAL A 741 30.71 -19.40 -40.55
CA VAL A 741 31.05 -19.10 -39.15
C VAL A 741 32.57 -18.91 -38.96
N ALA A 742 33.41 -19.65 -39.70
CA ALA A 742 34.86 -19.52 -39.59
C ALA A 742 35.36 -18.17 -40.12
N ALA A 743 34.65 -17.56 -41.08
CA ALA A 743 34.98 -16.27 -41.65
C ALA A 743 34.46 -15.06 -40.84
N ASN A 744 33.73 -15.30 -39.74
CA ASN A 744 33.08 -14.27 -38.93
C ASN A 744 33.56 -14.25 -37.47
N ILE A 745 34.63 -14.96 -37.14
CA ILE A 745 35.20 -14.91 -35.80
C ILE A 745 35.56 -13.47 -35.44
N ASN A 746 35.22 -13.05 -34.21
CA ASN A 746 35.59 -11.73 -33.70
C ASN A 746 37.00 -11.73 -33.10
N HIS A 747 37.92 -11.07 -33.79
CA HIS A 747 39.33 -10.95 -33.41
C HIS A 747 39.64 -9.72 -32.53
N ALA A 748 38.62 -9.02 -32.01
CA ALA A 748 38.82 -7.87 -31.14
C ALA A 748 39.45 -8.28 -29.79
N GLU A 749 40.75 -8.11 -29.60
CA GLU A 749 41.40 -8.41 -28.32
C GLU A 749 41.57 -7.20 -27.42
N LYS A 750 41.60 -6.00 -28.00
CA LYS A 750 41.90 -4.77 -27.27
C LYS A 750 41.09 -3.58 -27.78
N ILE A 751 40.79 -2.67 -26.87
CA ILE A 751 40.26 -1.34 -27.16
C ILE A 751 41.15 -0.32 -26.46
N VAL A 752 41.48 0.77 -27.16
CA VAL A 752 42.22 1.90 -26.61
C VAL A 752 41.23 3.00 -26.29
N VAL A 753 41.24 3.46 -25.05
CA VAL A 753 40.34 4.51 -24.58
C VAL A 753 41.18 5.64 -24.01
N GLY A 754 40.89 6.87 -24.40
CA GLY A 754 41.74 7.97 -24.00
C GLY A 754 41.13 9.35 -24.20
N ILE A 755 41.96 10.34 -23.90
CA ILE A 755 41.66 11.76 -24.03
C ILE A 755 42.80 12.47 -24.76
N VAL A 756 42.42 13.41 -25.63
CA VAL A 756 43.36 14.23 -26.41
C VAL A 756 43.10 15.71 -26.19
N SER A 757 44.17 16.46 -25.93
CA SER A 757 44.16 17.92 -25.82
C SER A 757 44.34 18.59 -27.19
N SER A 758 43.63 19.70 -27.42
CA SER A 758 43.78 20.49 -28.65
C SER A 758 45.01 21.40 -28.68
N THR A 759 45.68 21.65 -27.55
CA THR A 759 46.83 22.56 -27.50
C THR A 759 48.10 21.87 -28.02
N GLU A 760 48.81 22.54 -28.94
CA GLU A 760 49.99 22.03 -29.65
C GLU A 760 49.91 20.54 -30.00
N ALA A 761 48.78 20.12 -30.60
CA ALA A 761 48.70 18.82 -31.23
C ALA A 761 49.72 18.80 -32.38
N ASN A 762 50.91 18.30 -32.10
CA ASN A 762 51.82 17.88 -33.15
C ASN A 762 51.02 16.85 -33.95
N VAL A 763 50.87 17.09 -35.25
CA VAL A 763 49.92 16.40 -36.15
C VAL A 763 50.15 14.88 -36.25
N ASN A 764 51.12 14.34 -35.48
CA ASN A 764 51.59 12.97 -35.49
C ASN A 764 51.54 12.26 -34.12
N THR A 765 50.87 12.81 -33.09
CA THR A 765 50.54 12.06 -31.86
C THR A 765 49.03 12.05 -31.66
N ASP A 766 48.43 10.88 -31.69
CA ASP A 766 46.97 10.70 -31.76
C ASP A 766 46.25 10.80 -30.39
N TYR A 767 46.98 10.99 -29.28
CA TYR A 767 46.43 11.03 -27.91
C TYR A 767 47.26 11.95 -26.99
N THR A 768 46.72 12.28 -25.81
CA THR A 768 47.47 12.92 -24.71
C THR A 768 47.59 12.00 -23.51
N TYR A 769 46.56 11.21 -23.25
CA TYR A 769 46.55 10.10 -22.32
C TYR A 769 45.65 8.99 -22.88
N GLU A 770 46.02 7.73 -22.66
CA GLU A 770 45.25 6.58 -23.07
C GLU A 770 45.48 5.38 -22.15
N GLU A 771 44.54 4.45 -22.20
CA GLU A 771 44.62 3.15 -21.55
C GLU A 771 44.25 2.06 -22.57
N VAL A 772 45.05 0.98 -22.59
CA VAL A 772 44.80 -0.18 -23.44
C VAL A 772 44.07 -1.24 -22.63
N ILE A 773 42.82 -1.50 -22.98
CA ILE A 773 41.94 -2.41 -22.27
C ILE A 773 41.91 -3.74 -23.03
N THR A 774 42.13 -4.84 -22.30
CA THR A 774 41.97 -6.19 -22.85
C THR A 774 40.48 -6.56 -22.87
N LEU A 775 39.97 -6.93 -24.03
CA LEU A 775 38.59 -7.31 -24.26
C LEU A 775 38.39 -8.81 -23.99
N GLU A 776 37.78 -9.11 -22.87
CA GLU A 776 37.42 -10.49 -22.50
C GLU A 776 36.33 -11.04 -23.42
N LYS A 777 36.36 -12.36 -23.65
CA LYS A 777 35.23 -13.05 -24.26
C LYS A 777 34.16 -13.24 -23.19
N THR A 778 33.06 -12.51 -23.29
CA THR A 778 32.00 -12.48 -22.28
C THR A 778 30.66 -12.91 -22.87
N GLU A 779 29.81 -13.54 -22.05
CA GLU A 779 28.42 -13.82 -22.41
C GLU A 779 27.50 -12.60 -22.23
N GLY A 780 28.02 -11.46 -21.73
CA GLY A 780 27.25 -10.23 -21.49
C GLY A 780 28.13 -8.98 -21.37
N TRP A 781 27.51 -7.85 -21.04
CA TRP A 781 28.18 -6.55 -20.90
C TRP A 781 29.11 -6.50 -19.69
N LYS A 782 30.22 -5.77 -19.82
CA LYS A 782 31.18 -5.54 -18.75
C LYS A 782 31.44 -4.05 -18.55
N GLU A 783 31.35 -3.61 -17.31
CA GLU A 783 31.68 -2.25 -16.91
C GLU A 783 33.20 -2.03 -16.89
N TYR A 784 33.65 -0.86 -17.33
CA TYR A 784 35.00 -0.39 -17.16
C TYR A 784 35.03 1.06 -16.67
N ASN A 785 36.06 1.39 -15.89
CA ASN A 785 36.22 2.71 -15.28
C ASN A 785 37.66 3.20 -15.46
N ILE A 786 37.84 4.42 -15.98
CA ILE A 786 39.12 5.10 -16.16
C ILE A 786 39.08 6.42 -15.40
N THR A 787 40.15 6.74 -14.68
CA THR A 787 40.29 8.05 -14.04
C THR A 787 41.27 8.91 -14.83
N PHE A 788 40.76 10.00 -15.41
CA PHE A 788 41.56 11.06 -15.99
C PHE A 788 41.94 12.08 -14.91
N ASP A 789 43.13 11.92 -14.32
CA ASP A 789 43.72 12.89 -13.41
C ASP A 789 44.40 14.01 -14.23
N LEU A 790 43.63 15.03 -14.63
CA LEU A 790 44.14 16.04 -15.56
C LEU A 790 45.38 16.79 -15.01
N PRO A 791 45.44 17.18 -13.72
CA PRO A 791 46.67 17.76 -13.16
C PRO A 791 47.91 16.88 -13.35
N ASP A 792 47.81 15.57 -13.10
CA ASP A 792 48.92 14.62 -13.28
C ASP A 792 49.25 14.41 -14.77
N ILE A 793 48.23 14.33 -15.62
CA ILE A 793 48.40 14.20 -17.08
C ILE A 793 49.10 15.45 -17.65
N ILE A 794 48.71 16.65 -17.22
CA ILE A 794 49.33 17.93 -17.63
C ILE A 794 50.76 18.03 -17.10
N GLN A 795 51.01 17.60 -15.86
CA GLN A 795 52.38 17.57 -15.32
C GLN A 795 53.31 16.68 -16.18
N LYS A 796 52.79 15.55 -16.68
CA LYS A 796 53.51 14.64 -17.59
C LYS A 796 53.57 15.12 -19.03
N ASN A 797 52.68 16.05 -19.42
CA ASN A 797 52.61 16.63 -20.75
C ASN A 797 52.58 18.17 -20.69
N PRO A 798 53.72 18.82 -20.35
CA PRO A 798 53.76 20.27 -20.15
C PRO A 798 53.27 21.04 -21.38
N GLY A 799 52.41 22.05 -21.17
CA GLY A 799 51.81 22.86 -22.24
C GLY A 799 50.47 22.33 -22.77
N LYS A 800 50.00 21.18 -22.29
CA LYS A 800 48.66 20.66 -22.60
C LYS A 800 47.58 21.32 -21.75
N SER A 801 46.40 21.52 -22.36
CA SER A 801 45.16 21.96 -21.71
C SER A 801 43.95 21.23 -22.29
N PHE A 802 42.99 20.87 -21.45
CA PHE A 802 41.78 20.14 -21.76
C PHE A 802 40.53 21.04 -21.81
N GLU A 803 40.69 22.37 -21.73
CA GLU A 803 39.61 23.34 -22.02
C GLU A 803 38.99 23.12 -23.40
N LYS A 804 39.74 22.52 -24.33
CA LYS A 804 39.20 21.91 -25.55
C LYS A 804 39.89 20.57 -25.79
N CYS A 805 39.13 19.50 -25.65
CA CYS A 805 39.61 18.13 -25.75
C CYS A 805 38.62 17.21 -26.49
N ALA A 806 39.01 15.96 -26.71
CA ALA A 806 38.12 14.90 -27.16
C ALA A 806 38.40 13.60 -26.40
N ILE A 807 37.34 12.88 -26.05
CA ILE A 807 37.42 11.50 -25.56
C ILE A 807 37.19 10.57 -26.72
N PHE A 808 37.94 9.47 -26.76
CA PHE A 808 37.89 8.53 -27.88
C PHE A 808 37.95 7.07 -27.42
N PHE A 809 37.38 6.22 -28.27
CA PHE A 809 37.40 4.76 -28.15
C PHE A 809 37.84 4.19 -29.50
N ASN A 810 39.01 3.54 -29.52
CA ASN A 810 39.58 2.96 -30.73
C ASN A 810 39.69 1.43 -30.61
N ILE A 811 39.12 0.71 -31.57
CA ILE A 811 39.30 -0.74 -31.64
C ILE A 811 40.62 -1.05 -32.35
N VAL A 812 41.40 -1.98 -31.80
CA VAL A 812 42.68 -2.39 -32.42
C VAL A 812 42.42 -3.63 -33.29
N PRO A 813 42.52 -3.55 -34.62
CA PRO A 813 42.38 -4.74 -35.45
C PRO A 813 43.62 -5.63 -35.33
N GLU A 814 43.40 -6.94 -35.37
CA GLU A 814 44.48 -7.91 -35.56
C GLU A 814 44.88 -7.97 -37.05
N ILE A 815 46.17 -8.20 -37.32
CA ILE A 815 46.71 -8.39 -38.67
C ILE A 815 47.14 -9.84 -38.84
N ASP A 816 46.69 -10.48 -39.91
CA ASP A 816 47.06 -11.85 -40.23
C ASP A 816 48.47 -11.97 -40.86
N SER A 817 48.93 -13.20 -41.03
CA SER A 817 50.22 -13.50 -41.67
C SER A 817 50.35 -12.99 -43.12
N ALA A 818 49.24 -12.68 -43.79
CA ALA A 818 49.18 -12.13 -45.14
C ALA A 818 49.11 -10.59 -45.15
N GLN A 819 49.34 -9.94 -43.99
CA GLN A 819 49.28 -8.49 -43.82
C GLN A 819 47.88 -7.94 -44.13
N LYS A 820 46.82 -8.65 -43.75
CA LYS A 820 45.43 -8.23 -43.88
C LYS A 820 44.77 -8.04 -42.51
N THR A 821 43.87 -7.07 -42.40
CA THR A 821 43.04 -6.91 -41.20
C THR A 821 42.10 -8.11 -41.02
N LEU A 822 41.94 -8.54 -39.78
CA LEU A 822 40.91 -9.48 -39.36
C LEU A 822 39.65 -8.72 -38.90
N LYS A 823 38.50 -9.41 -38.87
CA LYS A 823 37.25 -8.77 -38.47
C LYS A 823 37.20 -8.53 -36.97
N THR A 824 36.78 -7.34 -36.56
CA THR A 824 36.64 -6.96 -35.16
C THR A 824 35.33 -6.23 -34.92
N LEU A 825 34.69 -6.45 -33.76
CA LEU A 825 33.47 -5.76 -33.35
C LEU A 825 33.44 -5.60 -31.83
N VAL A 826 33.13 -4.39 -31.36
CA VAL A 826 32.82 -4.10 -29.95
C VAL A 826 31.61 -3.17 -29.89
N ASN A 827 30.69 -3.47 -28.98
CA ASN A 827 29.60 -2.59 -28.61
C ASN A 827 30.00 -1.80 -27.36
N LEU A 828 29.64 -0.53 -27.30
CA LEU A 828 29.82 0.36 -26.15
C LEU A 828 28.50 1.02 -25.80
N ASP A 829 28.24 1.16 -24.51
CA ASP A 829 27.01 1.75 -23.99
C ASP A 829 27.23 2.42 -22.63
N ASP A 830 26.25 3.20 -22.18
CA ASP A 830 26.25 3.90 -20.89
C ASP A 830 27.54 4.70 -20.63
N ILE A 831 28.03 5.37 -21.67
CA ILE A 831 29.26 6.16 -21.56
C ILE A 831 28.97 7.40 -20.71
N SER A 832 29.67 7.51 -19.58
CA SER A 832 29.57 8.67 -18.71
C SER A 832 30.94 9.21 -18.32
N LEU A 833 31.08 10.53 -18.36
CA LEU A 833 32.22 11.26 -17.84
C LEU A 833 31.76 12.19 -16.75
N THR A 834 32.33 12.02 -15.57
CA THR A 834 31.87 12.66 -14.35
C THR A 834 33.04 13.30 -13.62
N GLU A 835 32.88 14.54 -13.13
CA GLU A 835 33.90 15.15 -12.26
C GLU A 835 33.96 14.39 -10.93
N THR A 836 35.14 13.96 -10.52
CA THR A 836 35.35 13.32 -9.22
C THR A 836 35.72 14.37 -8.17
N LYS A 837 35.05 14.31 -7.00
CA LYS A 837 35.30 15.21 -5.87
C LYS A 837 36.65 15.01 -5.19
#